data_AF-B4VPJ0-F1
#
_entry.id   AF-B4VPJ0-F1
#
_cell.length_a   1.000
_cell.length_b   1.000
_cell.length_c   1.000
_cell.angle_alpha   90.00
_cell.angle_beta   90.00
_cell.angle_gamma   90.00
#
_symmetry.space_group_name_H-M   'P 1'
#
loop_
_entity.id
_entity.type
_entity.pdbx_description
1 polymer ?
#
loop_
_entity_poly.entity_id
_entity_poly.type
_entity_poly.pdbx_seq_one_letter_code
_entity_poly.pdbx_strand_id
1 'polypeptide(L)'
;MAISEASLKDAELMAIAEINQAGGVLGHQIEPVIEDGASESATFAIKARKLIEQDQVVTIFGGWTSASRKAVLPILEELNALMWYPVEYEGLECSRHIFYTGICPNQQVGPAVNWLLEHKGKHFYLIGSDYVFPRTANKLIKAQLKQQGGSLAGEEYVPLGMTEFGDLIARIKEAKPDVVFNTLNGDSNLAFYQQYQEAGITAAEIPILAVSVAEEELRRMGGNIAAGHYASWSYFQSINTPKNREFVQNFQARYGQERVTSDPIESAYTQVYLWKQAVEKAGGFDVESVREAAYGQTFAAPGGKIRIETNNHVSKHCRIGKILEGGQFEIVFTSVGRLKPQPWLGIEKLSNQISPVVIDMLAEVSQSIQYNCQLEQKSRELEAAMAQLVTTNEKLQRTQDQLLQAEAQFRELQDQEKLLKRRLSSQIRSSLELEQILKTAVSEICSLLHIDRCQFLWYHPYGTPPRFEPMEVAGELSENKGVQWNTADELLPDFPSMIQQQSLLRIDDIASDSQLKGKTRDRFLNSGLQALLIVPLQTRSNKIGVVVCEHYQESRYWSEQEVELIVSVVDQLSSAIDQAELYAHSRTTAALATAQAEQLKQALHDLKAYQAQLVQTEKMSTLGTLVAGVAHEINNPTSFIYGNLHYAKEYTEDLLEMLRLYQEYYPEPAPEIQDHAQAIELEFLIKDLPKTLGSMEIGAERIRHLVLSLRNFSRLDQAQMQPMDIHEGMESTLLLLRNRLKGNGHNPEIELVKEYGELPLVECYPSQLNQVFMNLLGNAIDALEEVVARNETNFSPMIRIQSEAPSADYIRVRISDNGSGMTDDVKLKLFDPFFTTKPIGKGTGLGLSISYQIVVDKHKGILQCHSTPGQGTEFIIEIPVQQNRQVAVSQEMNIRLKAQTH
;
A
#
# COMPACT_ATOMS: atom_id res chain seq x y z
N MET A 1 -18.64 5.67 3.55
CA MET A 1 -18.33 6.21 4.89
C MET A 1 -18.81 7.66 5.07
N ALA A 2 -18.75 8.50 4.04
CA ALA A 2 -19.19 9.91 4.06
C ALA A 2 -20.52 10.24 4.80
N ILE A 3 -21.55 9.40 4.69
CA ILE A 3 -22.85 9.69 5.34
C ILE A 3 -22.77 9.56 6.87
N SER A 4 -21.98 8.60 7.37
CA SER A 4 -21.77 8.43 8.81
C SER A 4 -20.95 9.59 9.38
N GLU A 5 -19.90 10.02 8.66
CA GLU A 5 -19.11 11.23 8.97
C GLU A 5 -19.97 12.50 9.01
N ALA A 6 -20.89 12.67 8.06
CA ALA A 6 -21.77 13.83 8.00
C ALA A 6 -22.64 13.99 9.26
N SER A 7 -23.08 12.87 9.87
CA SER A 7 -23.92 12.90 11.07
C SER A 7 -23.16 13.34 12.33
N LEU A 8 -21.84 13.10 12.39
CA LEU A 8 -21.00 13.58 13.49
C LEU A 8 -20.83 15.09 13.41
N LYS A 9 -20.51 15.59 12.22
CA LYS A 9 -20.43 17.03 11.95
C LYS A 9 -21.75 17.72 12.30
N ASP A 10 -22.89 17.14 11.93
CA ASP A 10 -24.20 17.69 12.29
C ASP A 10 -24.38 17.77 13.83
N ALA A 11 -23.97 16.74 14.57
CA ALA A 11 -24.06 16.73 16.03
C ALA A 11 -23.14 17.78 16.69
N GLU A 12 -21.93 17.96 16.18
CA GLU A 12 -20.98 18.97 16.63
C GLU A 12 -21.49 20.38 16.36
N LEU A 13 -22.00 20.64 15.15
CA LEU A 13 -22.59 21.94 14.78
C LEU A 13 -23.84 22.27 15.62
N MET A 14 -24.60 21.26 16.03
CA MET A 14 -25.71 21.45 16.96
C MET A 14 -25.20 21.86 18.34
N ALA A 15 -24.22 21.15 18.90
CA ALA A 15 -23.62 21.48 20.20
C ALA A 15 -23.02 22.89 20.20
N ILE A 16 -22.29 23.26 19.14
CA ILE A 16 -21.71 24.60 18.95
C ILE A 16 -22.80 25.68 18.98
N ALA A 17 -23.90 25.47 18.27
CA ALA A 17 -25.00 26.43 18.23
C ALA A 17 -25.72 26.56 19.58
N GLU A 18 -25.94 25.45 20.29
CA GLU A 18 -26.51 25.46 21.63
C GLU A 18 -25.61 26.21 22.63
N ILE A 19 -24.29 26.01 22.55
CA ILE A 19 -23.31 26.74 23.38
C ILE A 19 -23.30 28.23 23.05
N ASN A 20 -23.29 28.59 21.76
CA ASN A 20 -23.32 29.98 21.30
C ASN A 20 -24.57 30.72 21.77
N GLN A 21 -25.74 30.07 21.67
CA GLN A 21 -27.00 30.60 22.17
C GLN A 21 -26.98 30.82 23.70
N ALA A 22 -26.20 30.01 24.43
CA ALA A 22 -25.99 30.15 25.87
C ALA A 22 -24.91 31.19 26.25
N GLY A 23 -24.40 31.98 25.30
CA GLY A 23 -23.40 33.03 25.54
C GLY A 23 -21.97 32.66 25.16
N GLY A 24 -21.76 31.50 24.54
CA GLY A 24 -20.46 31.06 24.04
C GLY A 24 -19.53 30.50 25.12
N VAL A 25 -18.22 30.68 24.94
CA VAL A 25 -17.16 30.19 25.83
C VAL A 25 -16.27 31.36 26.22
N LEU A 26 -16.15 31.64 27.53
CA LEU A 26 -15.41 32.80 28.05
C LEU A 26 -15.84 34.15 27.44
N GLY A 27 -17.12 34.26 27.04
CA GLY A 27 -17.67 35.46 26.39
C GLY A 27 -17.45 35.55 24.87
N HIS A 28 -16.83 34.53 24.26
CA HIS A 28 -16.60 34.44 22.81
C HIS A 28 -17.55 33.43 22.16
N GLN A 29 -18.04 33.76 20.95
CA GLN A 29 -18.81 32.83 20.12
C GLN A 29 -17.85 31.83 19.43
N ILE A 30 -18.27 30.57 19.34
CA ILE A 30 -17.55 29.53 18.60
C ILE A 30 -17.88 29.66 17.12
N GLU A 31 -16.88 29.83 16.27
CA GLU A 31 -17.01 29.81 14.81
C GLU A 31 -16.45 28.48 14.24
N PRO A 32 -17.30 27.60 13.68
CA PRO A 32 -16.83 26.34 13.10
C PRO A 32 -16.25 26.54 11.70
N VAL A 33 -15.02 26.06 11.48
CA VAL A 33 -14.40 25.92 10.15
C VAL A 33 -14.48 24.46 9.72
N ILE A 34 -15.05 24.20 8.54
CA ILE A 34 -15.34 22.84 8.07
C ILE A 34 -14.48 22.53 6.85
N GLU A 35 -13.72 21.43 6.91
CA GLU A 35 -12.97 20.89 5.78
C GLU A 35 -13.42 19.47 5.46
N ASP A 36 -13.54 19.16 4.16
CA ASP A 36 -13.87 17.81 3.70
C ASP A 36 -12.60 16.97 3.56
N GLY A 37 -12.52 15.90 4.36
CA GLY A 37 -11.44 14.91 4.32
C GLY A 37 -11.58 13.88 3.20
N ALA A 38 -12.68 13.91 2.42
CA ALA A 38 -12.99 12.99 1.32
C ALA A 38 -12.95 11.50 1.71
N SER A 39 -13.11 11.17 2.99
CA SER A 39 -12.87 9.84 3.56
C SER A 39 -11.47 9.25 3.24
N GLU A 40 -10.46 10.10 2.97
CA GLU A 40 -9.09 9.70 2.62
C GLU A 40 -8.07 10.19 3.65
N SER A 41 -7.27 9.28 4.22
CA SER A 41 -6.35 9.60 5.32
C SER A 41 -5.33 10.70 4.98
N ALA A 42 -4.78 10.70 3.76
CA ALA A 42 -3.85 11.74 3.31
C ALA A 42 -4.53 13.12 3.22
N THR A 43 -5.76 13.16 2.70
CA THR A 43 -6.56 14.39 2.61
C THR A 43 -6.87 14.93 4.00
N PHE A 44 -7.27 14.09 4.96
CA PHE A 44 -7.44 14.49 6.37
C PHE A 44 -6.19 15.17 6.94
N ALA A 45 -4.98 14.65 6.70
CA ALA A 45 -3.74 15.27 7.18
C ALA A 45 -3.48 16.65 6.56
N ILE A 46 -3.68 16.78 5.24
CA ILE A 46 -3.55 18.06 4.52
C ILE A 46 -4.56 19.09 5.08
N LYS A 47 -5.81 18.67 5.28
CA LYS A 47 -6.88 19.53 5.80
C LYS A 47 -6.65 19.92 7.26
N ALA A 48 -6.18 19.01 8.11
CA ALA A 48 -5.82 19.32 9.49
C ALA A 48 -4.72 20.39 9.56
N ARG A 49 -3.67 20.27 8.72
CA ARG A 49 -2.62 21.29 8.63
C ARG A 49 -3.19 22.64 8.20
N LYS A 50 -4.05 22.67 7.17
CA LYS A 50 -4.72 23.90 6.73
C LYS A 50 -5.49 24.55 7.88
N LEU A 51 -6.31 23.78 8.60
CA LEU A 51 -7.11 24.29 9.71
C LEU A 51 -6.23 24.96 10.79
N ILE A 52 -5.08 24.36 11.10
CA ILE A 52 -4.18 24.87 12.14
C ILE A 52 -3.36 26.08 11.63
N GLU A 53 -2.70 25.96 10.47
CA GLU A 53 -1.77 26.97 9.98
C GLU A 53 -2.45 28.15 9.28
N GLN A 54 -3.51 27.91 8.52
CA GLN A 54 -4.16 28.96 7.71
C GLN A 54 -5.39 29.51 8.42
N ASP A 55 -6.26 28.64 8.91
CA ASP A 55 -7.51 29.05 9.55
C ASP A 55 -7.35 29.35 11.05
N GLN A 56 -6.18 29.03 11.63
CA GLN A 56 -5.80 29.32 13.02
C GLN A 56 -6.83 28.79 14.04
N VAL A 57 -7.36 27.58 13.81
CA VAL A 57 -8.33 26.97 14.72
C VAL A 57 -7.69 26.63 16.07
N VAL A 58 -8.46 26.80 17.15
CA VAL A 58 -8.01 26.48 18.52
C VAL A 58 -8.05 25.00 18.86
N THR A 59 -8.90 24.22 18.19
CA THR A 59 -9.00 22.77 18.35
C THR A 59 -9.71 22.16 17.14
N ILE A 60 -9.52 20.87 16.91
CA ILE A 60 -10.18 20.10 15.85
C ILE A 60 -11.17 19.12 16.48
N PHE A 61 -12.37 19.03 15.90
CA PHE A 61 -13.35 17.99 16.21
C PHE A 61 -13.52 17.09 14.97
N GLY A 62 -13.59 15.78 15.16
CA GLY A 62 -14.05 14.86 14.14
C GLY A 62 -13.12 13.67 13.89
N GLY A 63 -13.07 13.23 12.63
CA GLY A 63 -12.49 11.96 12.21
C GLY A 63 -13.46 10.78 12.37
N TRP A 64 -13.26 9.74 11.55
CA TRP A 64 -14.08 8.52 11.61
C TRP A 64 -13.21 7.27 11.64
N THR A 65 -12.35 7.08 10.64
CA THR A 65 -11.48 5.89 10.58
C THR A 65 -10.22 6.04 11.44
N SER A 66 -9.69 4.92 11.92
CA SER A 66 -8.37 4.90 12.56
C SER A 66 -7.26 5.40 11.62
N ALA A 67 -7.41 5.21 10.30
CA ALA A 67 -6.45 5.71 9.31
C ALA A 67 -6.43 7.24 9.24
N SER A 68 -7.60 7.89 9.23
CA SER A 68 -7.67 9.35 9.25
C SER A 68 -7.10 9.93 10.53
N ARG A 69 -7.40 9.33 11.70
CA ARG A 69 -6.89 9.78 13.00
C ARG A 69 -5.36 9.70 13.05
N LYS A 70 -4.79 8.56 12.65
CA LYS A 70 -3.34 8.35 12.64
C LYS A 70 -2.60 9.22 11.63
N ALA A 71 -3.22 9.57 10.51
CA ALA A 71 -2.63 10.50 9.55
C ALA A 71 -2.62 11.95 10.06
N VAL A 72 -3.61 12.33 10.88
CA VAL A 72 -3.70 13.67 11.49
C VAL A 72 -2.77 13.80 12.70
N LEU A 73 -2.54 12.72 13.46
CA LEU A 73 -1.75 12.76 14.70
C LEU A 73 -0.37 13.44 14.58
N PRO A 74 0.50 13.11 13.60
CA PRO A 74 1.80 13.78 13.46
C PRO A 74 1.68 15.30 13.25
N ILE A 75 0.62 15.75 12.58
CA ILE A 75 0.35 17.17 12.34
C ILE A 75 0.00 17.87 13.66
N LEU A 76 -0.79 17.21 14.52
CA LEU A 76 -1.14 17.74 15.84
C LEU A 76 0.09 17.85 16.75
N GLU A 77 0.99 16.86 16.70
CA GLU A 77 2.24 16.84 17.47
C GLU A 77 3.21 17.93 17.00
N GLU A 78 3.39 18.05 15.68
CA GLU A 78 4.26 19.05 15.06
C GLU A 78 3.80 20.47 15.37
N LEU A 79 2.49 20.72 15.28
CA LEU A 79 1.91 22.07 15.39
C LEU A 79 1.35 22.37 16.78
N ASN A 80 1.53 21.46 17.74
CA ASN A 80 0.99 21.56 19.10
C ASN A 80 -0.51 21.91 19.13
N ALA A 81 -1.33 21.09 18.47
CA ALA A 81 -2.79 21.26 18.41
C ALA A 81 -3.52 20.14 19.18
N LEU A 82 -4.81 20.36 19.48
CA LEU A 82 -5.69 19.37 20.10
C LEU A 82 -6.78 18.90 19.15
N MET A 83 -7.02 17.59 19.15
CA MET A 83 -8.14 16.96 18.45
C MET A 83 -9.04 16.18 19.43
N TRP A 84 -10.35 16.19 19.18
CA TRP A 84 -11.33 15.38 19.89
C TRP A 84 -11.96 14.36 18.93
N TYR A 85 -11.80 13.07 19.25
CA TYR A 85 -12.13 11.95 18.37
C TYR A 85 -13.30 11.12 18.95
N PRO A 86 -14.48 11.12 18.30
CA PRO A 86 -15.72 10.59 18.87
C PRO A 86 -16.04 9.13 18.52
N VAL A 87 -15.20 8.45 17.75
CA VAL A 87 -15.51 7.11 17.20
C VAL A 87 -14.78 6.01 17.97
N GLU A 88 -15.38 4.82 18.01
CA GLU A 88 -14.70 3.62 18.50
C GLU A 88 -13.45 3.31 17.69
N TYR A 89 -12.49 2.64 18.31
CA TYR A 89 -11.26 2.26 17.64
C TYR A 89 -10.59 1.05 18.31
N GLU A 90 -9.46 0.62 17.76
CA GLU A 90 -8.75 -0.62 18.10
C GLU A 90 -8.03 -0.60 19.46
N GLY A 91 -7.96 0.54 20.15
CA GLY A 91 -7.04 0.72 21.27
C GLY A 91 -5.59 0.88 20.77
N LEU A 92 -4.64 0.52 21.62
CA LEU A 92 -3.20 0.57 21.33
C LEU A 92 -2.72 1.96 20.88
N GLU A 93 -3.35 3.01 21.39
CA GLU A 93 -2.98 4.40 21.10
C GLU A 93 -3.40 5.27 22.29
N CYS A 94 -2.51 6.18 22.68
CA CYS A 94 -2.80 7.20 23.68
C CYS A 94 -1.91 8.43 23.38
N SER A 95 -2.45 9.39 22.63
CA SER A 95 -1.75 10.66 22.38
C SER A 95 -2.16 11.73 23.37
N ARG A 96 -1.20 12.56 23.78
CA ARG A 96 -1.48 13.79 24.54
C ARG A 96 -2.26 14.83 23.73
N HIS A 97 -2.22 14.76 22.40
CA HIS A 97 -2.85 15.70 21.49
C HIS A 97 -4.27 15.28 21.06
N ILE A 98 -4.73 14.09 21.47
CA ILE A 98 -6.03 13.56 21.11
C ILE A 98 -6.81 13.20 22.37
N PHE A 99 -8.03 13.73 22.50
CA PHE A 99 -9.04 13.25 23.44
C PHE A 99 -9.95 12.24 22.76
N TYR A 100 -9.97 11.02 23.27
CA TYR A 100 -10.73 9.90 22.74
C TYR A 100 -12.07 9.84 23.47
N THR A 101 -13.11 10.38 22.83
CA THR A 101 -14.47 10.41 23.39
C THR A 101 -15.34 9.26 22.88
N GLY A 102 -14.85 8.47 21.92
CA GLY A 102 -15.41 7.16 21.55
C GLY A 102 -15.17 6.07 22.60
N ILE A 103 -15.69 4.87 22.35
CA ILE A 103 -15.58 3.71 23.25
C ILE A 103 -14.31 2.87 22.96
N CYS A 104 -13.61 2.39 24.00
CA CYS A 104 -12.48 1.46 23.86
C CYS A 104 -12.95 0.00 23.73
N PRO A 105 -12.15 -0.92 23.15
CA PRO A 105 -12.51 -2.33 23.01
C PRO A 105 -12.87 -3.02 24.34
N ASN A 106 -12.15 -2.69 25.42
CA ASN A 106 -12.42 -3.26 26.75
C ASN A 106 -13.77 -2.81 27.34
N GLN A 107 -14.33 -1.70 26.84
CA GLN A 107 -15.62 -1.16 27.27
C GLN A 107 -16.77 -1.68 26.39
N GLN A 108 -16.48 -2.29 25.24
CA GLN A 108 -17.48 -2.75 24.27
C GLN A 108 -17.39 -4.27 24.04
N VAL A 109 -16.30 -4.74 23.43
CA VAL A 109 -16.09 -6.15 23.04
C VAL A 109 -16.06 -7.05 24.28
N GLY A 110 -15.27 -6.69 25.29
CA GLY A 110 -15.09 -7.52 26.48
C GLY A 110 -16.42 -7.85 27.21
N PRO A 111 -17.21 -6.84 27.60
CA PRO A 111 -18.52 -7.08 28.20
C PRO A 111 -19.52 -7.77 27.27
N ALA A 112 -19.48 -7.52 25.96
CA ALA A 112 -20.34 -8.20 25.00
C ALA A 112 -20.08 -9.71 24.96
N VAL A 113 -18.81 -10.12 24.93
CA VAL A 113 -18.42 -11.55 25.00
C VAL A 113 -18.86 -12.18 26.31
N ASN A 114 -18.68 -11.50 27.46
CA ASN A 114 -19.15 -12.00 28.76
C ASN A 114 -20.66 -12.26 28.73
N TRP A 115 -21.43 -11.29 28.24
CA TRP A 115 -22.89 -11.42 28.18
C TRP A 115 -23.33 -12.56 27.26
N LEU A 116 -22.69 -12.74 26.10
CA LEU A 116 -22.96 -13.84 25.17
C LEU A 116 -22.68 -15.21 25.80
N LEU A 117 -21.54 -15.36 26.50
CA LEU A 117 -21.18 -16.59 27.20
C LEU A 117 -22.19 -16.94 28.30
N GLU A 118 -22.77 -15.94 28.96
CA GLU A 118 -23.77 -16.10 30.01
C GLU A 118 -25.18 -16.39 29.48
N HIS A 119 -25.58 -15.80 28.34
CA HIS A 119 -26.98 -15.76 27.90
C HIS A 119 -27.29 -16.46 26.58
N LYS A 120 -26.28 -16.75 25.74
CA LYS A 120 -26.48 -17.27 24.38
C LYS A 120 -25.81 -18.61 24.16
N GLY A 121 -24.52 -18.71 24.43
CA GLY A 121 -23.79 -19.96 24.26
C GLY A 121 -22.28 -19.80 24.28
N LYS A 122 -21.57 -20.88 24.00
CA LYS A 122 -20.11 -21.01 24.15
C LYS A 122 -19.38 -21.30 22.85
N HIS A 123 -20.09 -21.58 21.76
CA HIS A 123 -19.54 -21.89 20.45
C HIS A 123 -19.68 -20.66 19.52
N PHE A 124 -18.59 -19.94 19.28
CA PHE A 124 -18.60 -18.66 18.56
C PHE A 124 -18.11 -18.82 17.12
N TYR A 125 -18.72 -18.12 16.18
CA TYR A 125 -18.15 -17.88 14.84
C TYR A 125 -17.78 -16.41 14.70
N LEU A 126 -16.55 -16.12 14.32
CA LEU A 126 -16.06 -14.74 14.20
C LEU A 126 -16.02 -14.33 12.73
N ILE A 127 -16.61 -13.19 12.42
CA ILE A 127 -16.52 -12.59 11.09
C ILE A 127 -16.05 -11.14 11.23
N GLY A 128 -15.23 -10.68 10.29
CA GLY A 128 -14.69 -9.32 10.34
C GLY A 128 -14.32 -8.77 8.98
N SER A 129 -14.36 -7.45 8.85
CA SER A 129 -13.73 -6.78 7.71
C SER A 129 -12.21 -6.86 7.86
N ASP A 130 -11.49 -7.06 6.75
CA ASP A 130 -10.04 -7.29 6.75
C ASP A 130 -9.26 -5.97 6.96
N TYR A 131 -9.34 -5.43 8.18
CA TYR A 131 -8.57 -4.27 8.64
C TYR A 131 -8.22 -4.35 10.14
N VAL A 132 -7.50 -3.35 10.66
CA VAL A 132 -6.87 -3.41 12.00
C VAL A 132 -7.83 -3.71 13.16
N PHE A 133 -9.02 -3.09 13.19
CA PHE A 133 -9.92 -3.20 14.32
C PHE A 133 -10.52 -4.61 14.47
N PRO A 134 -11.12 -5.24 13.43
CA PRO A 134 -11.65 -6.59 13.52
C PRO A 134 -10.58 -7.62 13.89
N ARG A 135 -9.37 -7.48 13.36
CA ARG A 135 -8.25 -8.38 13.69
C ARG A 135 -7.83 -8.27 15.16
N THR A 136 -7.78 -7.06 15.69
CA THR A 136 -7.45 -6.81 17.11
C THR A 136 -8.58 -7.27 18.03
N ALA A 137 -9.83 -6.95 17.70
CA ALA A 137 -11.02 -7.37 18.44
C ALA A 137 -11.13 -8.90 18.48
N ASN A 138 -10.99 -9.59 17.35
CA ASN A 138 -11.08 -11.05 17.28
C ASN A 138 -9.94 -11.76 18.04
N LYS A 139 -8.73 -11.18 18.08
CA LYS A 139 -7.66 -11.69 18.95
C LYS A 139 -8.05 -11.60 20.43
N LEU A 140 -8.62 -10.46 20.86
CA LEU A 140 -9.12 -10.27 22.22
C LEU A 140 -10.24 -11.26 22.55
N ILE A 141 -11.21 -11.43 21.65
CA ILE A 141 -12.33 -12.36 21.80
C ILE A 141 -11.80 -13.79 21.96
N LYS A 142 -10.88 -14.24 21.09
CA LYS A 142 -10.30 -15.59 21.17
C LYS A 142 -9.57 -15.82 22.51
N ALA A 143 -8.81 -14.84 22.99
CA ALA A 143 -8.14 -14.93 24.28
C ALA A 143 -9.16 -15.06 25.44
N GLN A 144 -10.23 -14.27 25.39
CA GLN A 144 -11.30 -14.29 26.39
C GLN A 144 -12.11 -15.59 26.36
N LEU A 145 -12.48 -16.09 25.17
CA LEU A 145 -13.15 -17.38 25.01
C LEU A 145 -12.32 -18.51 25.62
N LYS A 146 -11.00 -18.55 25.34
CA LYS A 146 -10.09 -19.54 25.90
C LYS A 146 -10.05 -19.49 27.44
N GLN A 147 -10.09 -18.29 28.02
CA GLN A 147 -10.07 -18.11 29.47
C GLN A 147 -11.38 -18.49 30.16
N GLN A 148 -12.52 -18.26 29.49
CA GLN A 148 -13.86 -18.40 30.08
C GLN A 148 -14.61 -19.67 29.63
N GLY A 149 -13.90 -20.60 28.99
CA GLY A 149 -14.47 -21.89 28.57
C GLY A 149 -15.39 -21.80 27.33
N GLY A 150 -15.21 -20.78 26.51
CA GLY A 150 -15.76 -20.71 25.15
C GLY A 150 -14.87 -21.41 24.13
N SER A 151 -15.40 -21.61 22.92
CA SER A 151 -14.70 -22.25 21.81
C SER A 151 -15.05 -21.57 20.49
N LEU A 152 -14.18 -21.78 19.49
CA LEU A 152 -14.29 -21.17 18.18
C LEU A 152 -14.75 -22.21 17.15
N ALA A 153 -15.86 -21.93 16.49
CA ALA A 153 -16.41 -22.73 15.38
C ALA A 153 -15.78 -22.34 14.03
N GLY A 154 -15.37 -21.08 13.87
CA GLY A 154 -14.72 -20.57 12.67
C GLY A 154 -14.34 -19.09 12.82
N GLU A 155 -13.40 -18.64 11.98
CA GLU A 155 -12.98 -17.23 11.89
C GLU A 155 -12.71 -16.87 10.43
N GLU A 156 -13.34 -15.82 9.93
CA GLU A 156 -13.18 -15.34 8.56
C GLU A 156 -13.04 -13.82 8.48
N TYR A 157 -12.22 -13.39 7.51
CA TYR A 157 -12.03 -11.98 7.19
C TYR A 157 -12.39 -11.74 5.72
N VAL A 158 -13.17 -10.70 5.48
CA VAL A 158 -13.59 -10.30 4.13
C VAL A 158 -13.09 -8.90 3.78
N PRO A 159 -12.77 -8.60 2.52
CA PRO A 159 -12.45 -7.25 2.09
C PRO A 159 -13.55 -6.25 2.44
N LEU A 160 -13.18 -4.99 2.66
CA LEU A 160 -14.15 -3.91 2.83
C LEU A 160 -15.03 -3.77 1.57
N GLY A 161 -16.34 -3.64 1.76
CA GLY A 161 -17.29 -3.49 0.66
C GLY A 161 -17.66 -4.79 -0.05
N MET A 162 -17.20 -5.95 0.43
CA MET A 162 -17.68 -7.25 -0.06
C MET A 162 -19.19 -7.37 0.14
N THR A 163 -19.90 -7.78 -0.93
CA THR A 163 -21.36 -7.98 -0.91
C THR A 163 -21.76 -9.43 -1.09
N GLU A 164 -20.85 -10.34 -1.40
CA GLU A 164 -21.15 -11.76 -1.65
C GLU A 164 -20.79 -12.61 -0.43
N PHE A 165 -21.76 -13.09 0.33
CA PHE A 165 -21.54 -13.84 1.59
C PHE A 165 -22.03 -15.29 1.55
N GLY A 166 -22.59 -15.76 0.43
CA GLY A 166 -23.21 -17.09 0.32
C GLY A 166 -22.35 -18.25 0.82
N ASP A 167 -21.09 -18.32 0.36
CA ASP A 167 -20.16 -19.39 0.77
C ASP A 167 -19.80 -19.32 2.26
N LEU A 168 -19.63 -18.11 2.80
CA LEU A 168 -19.34 -17.88 4.21
C LEU A 168 -20.54 -18.29 5.07
N ILE A 169 -21.75 -17.92 4.66
CA ILE A 169 -22.99 -18.28 5.36
C ILE A 169 -23.22 -19.80 5.33
N ALA A 170 -22.88 -20.46 4.22
CA ALA A 170 -22.92 -21.93 4.13
C ALA A 170 -22.00 -22.59 5.17
N ARG A 171 -20.77 -22.07 5.34
CA ARG A 171 -19.85 -22.54 6.39
C ARG A 171 -20.34 -22.26 7.80
N ILE A 172 -20.96 -21.10 8.05
CA ILE A 172 -21.60 -20.80 9.35
C ILE A 172 -22.67 -21.85 9.67
N LYS A 173 -23.54 -22.19 8.70
CA LYS A 173 -24.57 -23.21 8.89
C LYS A 173 -23.99 -24.59 9.17
N GLU A 174 -22.92 -24.96 8.47
CA GLU A 174 -22.24 -26.25 8.67
C GLU A 174 -21.60 -26.32 10.05
N ALA A 175 -20.95 -25.24 10.50
CA ALA A 175 -20.27 -25.15 11.78
C ALA A 175 -21.22 -25.12 12.99
N LYS A 176 -22.49 -24.74 12.79
CA LYS A 176 -23.55 -24.66 13.83
C LYS A 176 -23.09 -23.95 15.12
N PRO A 177 -22.59 -22.71 15.04
CA PRO A 177 -22.23 -21.94 16.23
C PRO A 177 -23.48 -21.56 17.04
N ASP A 178 -23.30 -21.29 18.33
CA ASP A 178 -24.34 -20.70 19.19
C ASP A 178 -24.54 -19.21 18.89
N VAL A 179 -23.49 -18.53 18.40
CA VAL A 179 -23.53 -17.09 18.09
C VAL A 179 -22.51 -16.74 17.00
N VAL A 180 -22.88 -15.80 16.13
CA VAL A 180 -21.94 -15.10 15.25
C VAL A 180 -21.55 -13.76 15.88
N PHE A 181 -20.26 -13.56 16.12
CA PHE A 181 -19.73 -12.26 16.54
C PHE A 181 -19.27 -11.49 15.30
N ASN A 182 -19.94 -10.37 15.03
CA ASN A 182 -19.79 -9.61 13.80
C ASN A 182 -18.97 -8.33 14.01
N THR A 183 -17.83 -8.26 13.32
CA THR A 183 -16.95 -7.09 13.22
C THR A 183 -16.80 -6.59 11.78
N LEU A 184 -17.78 -6.88 10.91
CA LEU A 184 -17.90 -6.30 9.57
C LEU A 184 -18.25 -4.82 9.65
N ASN A 185 -17.81 -4.03 8.68
CA ASN A 185 -18.10 -2.60 8.62
C ASN A 185 -18.75 -2.15 7.32
N GLY A 186 -19.46 -1.03 7.41
CA GLY A 186 -20.07 -0.33 6.29
C GLY A 186 -21.11 -1.18 5.56
N ASP A 187 -21.14 -1.06 4.24
CA ASP A 187 -22.14 -1.69 3.38
C ASP A 187 -22.10 -3.23 3.41
N SER A 188 -20.96 -3.80 3.83
CA SER A 188 -20.80 -5.25 4.06
C SER A 188 -21.80 -5.79 5.09
N ASN A 189 -22.19 -4.99 6.10
CA ASN A 189 -23.21 -5.40 7.07
C ASN A 189 -24.57 -5.60 6.39
N LEU A 190 -24.96 -4.70 5.48
CA LEU A 190 -26.24 -4.78 4.80
C LEU A 190 -26.38 -6.09 4.02
N ALA A 191 -25.39 -6.36 3.16
CA ALA A 191 -25.39 -7.57 2.34
C ALA A 191 -25.33 -8.85 3.19
N PHE A 192 -24.53 -8.83 4.27
CA PHE A 192 -24.43 -9.99 5.17
C PHE A 192 -25.77 -10.31 5.84
N TYR A 193 -26.44 -9.34 6.47
CA TYR A 193 -27.72 -9.57 7.15
C TYR A 193 -28.84 -9.98 6.17
N GLN A 194 -28.89 -9.39 4.98
CA GLN A 194 -29.83 -9.77 3.92
C GLN A 194 -29.66 -11.24 3.54
N GLN A 195 -28.44 -11.65 3.18
CA GLN A 195 -28.18 -13.03 2.76
C GLN A 195 -28.31 -14.02 3.93
N TYR A 196 -28.05 -13.58 5.17
CA TYR A 196 -28.27 -14.39 6.37
C TYR A 196 -29.75 -14.76 6.54
N GLN A 197 -30.64 -13.77 6.34
CA GLN A 197 -32.09 -13.97 6.35
C GLN A 197 -32.58 -14.78 5.15
N GLU A 198 -32.07 -14.53 3.94
CA GLU A 198 -32.41 -15.28 2.73
C GLU A 198 -31.98 -16.75 2.83
N ALA A 199 -30.87 -17.01 3.52
CA ALA A 199 -30.45 -18.35 3.87
C ALA A 199 -31.38 -19.01 4.91
N GLY A 200 -32.36 -18.30 5.45
CA GLY A 200 -33.32 -18.82 6.41
C GLY A 200 -32.76 -19.03 7.81
N ILE A 201 -31.63 -18.38 8.15
CA ILE A 201 -31.08 -18.43 9.51
C ILE A 201 -31.72 -17.30 10.32
N THR A 202 -32.35 -17.65 11.44
CA THR A 202 -33.03 -16.67 12.29
C THR A 202 -32.19 -16.29 13.51
N ALA A 203 -32.44 -15.10 14.07
CA ALA A 203 -31.81 -14.67 15.33
C ALA A 203 -32.14 -15.59 16.53
N ALA A 204 -33.22 -16.38 16.44
CA ALA A 204 -33.60 -17.36 17.45
C ALA A 204 -32.74 -18.63 17.38
N GLU A 205 -32.23 -18.98 16.18
CA GLU A 205 -31.37 -20.14 15.96
C GLU A 205 -29.91 -19.79 16.17
N ILE A 206 -29.40 -18.80 15.43
CA ILE A 206 -28.02 -18.34 15.50
C ILE A 206 -28.04 -16.80 15.54
N PRO A 207 -28.07 -16.19 16.75
CA PRO A 207 -28.02 -14.75 16.88
C PRO A 207 -26.70 -14.18 16.36
N ILE A 208 -26.77 -12.94 15.90
CA ILE A 208 -25.61 -12.13 15.54
C ILE A 208 -25.48 -11.08 16.64
N LEU A 209 -24.27 -10.87 17.16
CA LEU A 209 -23.95 -9.67 17.93
C LEU A 209 -22.92 -8.86 17.16
N ALA A 210 -23.27 -7.62 16.79
CA ALA A 210 -22.38 -6.71 16.10
C ALA A 210 -21.82 -5.62 17.03
N VAL A 211 -20.61 -5.17 16.75
CA VAL A 211 -20.01 -3.98 17.40
C VAL A 211 -19.98 -2.76 16.48
N SER A 212 -20.52 -2.89 15.27
CA SER A 212 -20.39 -1.92 14.18
C SER A 212 -21.73 -1.53 13.53
N VAL A 213 -22.84 -2.03 14.06
CA VAL A 213 -24.20 -1.75 13.56
C VAL A 213 -24.90 -0.82 14.55
N ALA A 214 -25.25 0.38 14.12
CA ALA A 214 -26.03 1.33 14.90
C ALA A 214 -27.33 1.72 14.17
N GLU A 215 -28.10 2.65 14.74
CA GLU A 215 -29.40 3.07 14.24
C GLU A 215 -29.35 3.58 12.78
N GLU A 216 -28.27 4.25 12.40
CA GLU A 216 -28.07 4.77 11.05
C GLU A 216 -27.94 3.64 10.01
N GLU A 217 -27.23 2.56 10.33
CA GLU A 217 -27.14 1.36 9.50
C GLU A 217 -28.47 0.61 9.44
N LEU A 218 -29.17 0.47 10.59
CA LEU A 218 -30.48 -0.19 10.64
C LEU A 218 -31.54 0.54 9.81
N ARG A 219 -31.50 1.87 9.81
CA ARG A 219 -32.39 2.71 8.99
C ARG A 219 -32.22 2.41 7.49
N ARG A 220 -30.99 2.15 7.02
CA ARG A 220 -30.72 1.80 5.62
C ARG A 220 -31.06 0.35 5.29
N MET A 221 -30.79 -0.55 6.22
CA MET A 221 -31.08 -1.97 6.06
C MET A 221 -32.57 -2.29 6.04
N GLY A 222 -33.37 -1.46 6.71
CA GLY A 222 -34.74 -1.79 7.08
C GLY A 222 -34.70 -2.70 8.31
N GLY A 223 -35.15 -2.19 9.46
CA GLY A 223 -34.97 -2.84 10.76
C GLY A 223 -35.49 -4.28 10.86
N ASN A 224 -36.42 -4.68 9.99
CA ASN A 224 -36.96 -6.03 9.93
C ASN A 224 -35.92 -7.11 9.60
N ILE A 225 -34.90 -6.81 8.81
CA ILE A 225 -33.89 -7.80 8.38
C ILE A 225 -33.01 -8.21 9.57
N ALA A 226 -32.64 -7.25 10.41
CA ALA A 226 -31.80 -7.46 11.57
C ALA A 226 -32.59 -7.66 12.88
N ALA A 227 -33.92 -7.73 12.81
CA ALA A 227 -34.77 -7.87 13.98
C ALA A 227 -34.42 -9.12 14.79
N GLY A 228 -34.30 -8.96 16.11
CA GLY A 228 -33.93 -10.03 17.04
C GLY A 228 -32.43 -10.25 17.24
N HIS A 229 -31.57 -9.76 16.34
CA HIS A 229 -30.12 -9.75 16.53
C HIS A 229 -29.70 -8.67 17.54
N TYR A 230 -28.41 -8.58 17.86
CA TYR A 230 -27.88 -7.73 18.93
C TYR A 230 -26.79 -6.79 18.43
N ALA A 231 -26.65 -5.65 19.11
CA ALA A 231 -25.49 -4.78 18.98
C ALA A 231 -24.96 -4.33 20.34
N SER A 232 -23.66 -4.00 20.42
CA SER A 232 -23.02 -3.51 21.64
C SER A 232 -22.47 -2.10 21.44
N TRP A 233 -22.94 -1.15 22.24
CA TRP A 233 -22.56 0.26 22.20
C TRP A 233 -22.56 0.89 23.60
N SER A 234 -22.02 2.09 23.76
CA SER A 234 -22.19 2.84 25.01
C SER A 234 -23.50 3.61 25.05
N TYR A 235 -24.09 3.93 23.91
CA TYR A 235 -25.31 4.71 23.76
C TYR A 235 -26.25 4.06 22.73
N PHE A 236 -27.54 4.19 22.99
CA PHE A 236 -28.61 3.94 22.03
C PHE A 236 -29.61 5.10 22.09
N GLN A 237 -30.18 5.47 20.96
CA GLN A 237 -31.21 6.51 20.87
C GLN A 237 -32.39 6.23 21.81
N SER A 238 -32.69 4.96 22.06
CA SER A 238 -33.82 4.49 22.88
C SER A 238 -33.64 4.69 24.40
N ILE A 239 -32.49 5.20 24.86
CA ILE A 239 -32.26 5.49 26.29
C ILE A 239 -33.34 6.45 26.83
N ASN A 240 -34.11 6.00 27.83
CA ASN A 240 -35.26 6.75 28.34
C ASN A 240 -34.89 7.73 29.46
N THR A 241 -34.06 8.73 29.17
CA THR A 241 -33.74 9.83 30.12
C THR A 241 -34.25 11.18 29.58
N PRO A 242 -34.57 12.16 30.45
CA PRO A 242 -35.00 13.48 30.00
C PRO A 242 -33.98 14.15 29.06
N LYS A 243 -32.69 14.07 29.41
CA LYS A 243 -31.61 14.67 28.62
C LYS A 243 -31.43 14.00 27.26
N ASN A 244 -31.62 12.69 27.17
CA ASN A 244 -31.58 12.02 25.88
C ASN A 244 -32.78 12.38 24.99
N ARG A 245 -33.98 12.45 25.56
CA ARG A 245 -35.18 12.86 24.80
C ARG A 245 -35.01 14.27 24.21
N GLU A 246 -34.47 15.20 24.99
CA GLU A 246 -34.15 16.55 24.53
C GLU A 246 -33.11 16.53 23.39
N PHE A 247 -32.00 15.81 23.58
CA PHE A 247 -30.96 15.67 22.54
C PHE A 247 -31.51 15.12 21.22
N VAL A 248 -32.29 14.04 21.27
CA VAL A 248 -32.89 13.42 20.08
C VAL A 248 -33.88 14.36 19.42
N GLN A 249 -34.75 15.02 20.20
CA GLN A 249 -35.72 15.99 19.68
C GLN A 249 -35.05 17.18 19.01
N ASN A 250 -34.00 17.74 19.62
CA ASN A 250 -33.25 18.87 19.05
C ASN A 250 -32.54 18.46 17.76
N PHE A 251 -31.92 17.28 17.75
CA PHE A 251 -31.25 16.76 16.56
C PHE A 251 -32.22 16.56 15.39
N GLN A 252 -33.37 15.93 15.66
CA GLN A 252 -34.40 15.70 14.64
C GLN A 252 -35.10 16.99 14.21
N ALA A 253 -35.34 17.93 15.12
CA ALA A 253 -35.91 19.23 14.78
C ALA A 253 -34.99 20.04 13.85
N ARG A 254 -33.67 19.90 14.01
CA ARG A 254 -32.68 20.62 13.22
C ARG A 254 -32.36 19.96 11.88
N TYR A 255 -32.29 18.63 11.83
CA TYR A 255 -31.75 17.90 10.68
C TYR A 255 -32.75 16.98 9.95
N GLY A 256 -33.98 16.83 10.46
CA GLY A 256 -35.03 16.00 9.86
C GLY A 256 -35.60 14.98 10.85
N GLN A 257 -36.92 14.76 10.82
CA GLN A 257 -37.61 13.86 11.75
C GLN A 257 -37.28 12.37 11.50
N GLU A 258 -36.84 12.04 10.31
CA GLU A 258 -36.37 10.72 9.88
C GLU A 258 -34.90 10.44 10.23
N ARG A 259 -34.18 11.43 10.76
CA ARG A 259 -32.80 11.24 11.25
C ARG A 259 -32.81 10.48 12.57
N VAL A 260 -31.78 9.68 12.76
CA VAL A 260 -31.54 8.92 13.98
C VAL A 260 -30.20 9.34 14.61
N THR A 261 -30.07 9.13 15.92
CA THR A 261 -28.81 9.27 16.65
C THR A 261 -28.20 7.89 16.92
N SER A 262 -26.91 7.89 17.26
CA SER A 262 -26.14 6.69 17.57
C SER A 262 -24.98 7.04 18.51
N ASP A 263 -24.22 6.05 18.94
CA ASP A 263 -23.11 6.24 19.87
C ASP A 263 -22.01 7.21 19.39
N PRO A 264 -21.51 7.10 18.14
CA PRO A 264 -20.59 8.10 17.60
C PRO A 264 -21.19 9.51 17.52
N ILE A 265 -22.49 9.63 17.20
CA ILE A 265 -23.19 10.93 17.10
C ILE A 265 -23.31 11.59 18.47
N GLU A 266 -23.66 10.81 19.51
CA GLU A 266 -23.73 11.29 20.89
C GLU A 266 -22.36 11.69 21.43
N SER A 267 -21.31 10.95 21.06
CA SER A 267 -19.93 11.25 21.41
C SER A 267 -19.46 12.56 20.78
N ALA A 268 -19.77 12.77 19.49
CA ALA A 268 -19.44 13.98 18.74
C ALA A 268 -20.17 15.22 19.30
N TYR A 269 -21.42 15.09 19.71
CA TYR A 269 -22.13 16.14 20.45
C TYR A 269 -21.45 16.43 21.80
N THR A 270 -21.14 15.39 22.56
CA THR A 270 -20.65 15.49 23.93
C THR A 270 -19.24 16.06 24.03
N GLN A 271 -18.37 15.77 23.07
CA GLN A 271 -16.98 16.25 23.09
C GLN A 271 -16.84 17.77 23.00
N VAL A 272 -17.77 18.45 22.31
CA VAL A 272 -17.79 19.92 22.24
C VAL A 272 -18.09 20.52 23.63
N TYR A 273 -19.00 19.91 24.39
CA TYR A 273 -19.28 20.34 25.77
C TYR A 273 -18.14 20.03 26.73
N LEU A 274 -17.47 18.89 26.58
CA LEU A 274 -16.28 18.57 27.37
C LEU A 274 -15.15 19.56 27.10
N TRP A 275 -14.90 19.90 25.83
CA TRP A 275 -13.94 20.93 25.44
C TRP A 275 -14.30 22.28 26.06
N LYS A 276 -15.57 22.72 25.97
CA LYS A 276 -16.05 23.95 26.62
C LYS A 276 -15.71 23.98 28.11
N GLN A 277 -16.03 22.91 28.84
CA GLN A 277 -15.76 22.86 30.29
C GLN A 277 -14.25 22.86 30.60
N ALA A 278 -13.43 22.25 29.74
CA ALA A 278 -11.98 22.30 29.83
C ALA A 278 -11.44 23.71 29.62
N VAL A 279 -11.88 24.42 28.58
CA VAL A 279 -11.53 25.81 28.31
C VAL A 279 -11.95 26.75 29.44
N GLU A 280 -13.19 26.62 29.92
CA GLU A 280 -13.70 27.47 31.01
C GLU A 280 -12.91 27.28 32.30
N LYS A 281 -12.50 26.04 32.61
CA LYS A 281 -11.66 25.75 33.78
C LYS A 281 -10.21 26.20 33.58
N ALA A 282 -9.68 26.11 32.37
CA ALA A 282 -8.35 26.60 32.03
C ALA A 282 -8.26 28.14 32.04
N GLY A 283 -9.39 28.83 31.82
CA GLY A 283 -9.41 30.29 31.68
C GLY A 283 -8.83 30.79 30.36
N GLY A 284 -8.68 29.92 29.36
CA GLY A 284 -8.10 30.25 28.06
C GLY A 284 -8.08 29.04 27.10
N PHE A 285 -7.52 29.26 25.92
CA PHE A 285 -7.50 28.29 24.81
C PHE A 285 -6.15 27.61 24.59
N ASP A 286 -5.19 27.83 25.49
CA ASP A 286 -3.87 27.19 25.45
C ASP A 286 -4.00 25.67 25.57
N VAL A 287 -3.34 24.94 24.67
CA VAL A 287 -3.47 23.48 24.51
C VAL A 287 -3.15 22.73 25.79
N GLU A 288 -2.02 23.04 26.43
CA GLU A 288 -1.59 22.33 27.63
C GLU A 288 -2.52 22.62 28.81
N SER A 289 -2.90 23.89 28.97
CA SER A 289 -3.83 24.33 30.02
C SER A 289 -5.21 23.68 29.87
N VAL A 290 -5.75 23.63 28.65
CA VAL A 290 -7.04 22.97 28.35
C VAL A 290 -6.94 21.47 28.59
N ARG A 291 -5.85 20.83 28.17
CA ARG A 291 -5.62 19.38 28.36
C ARG A 291 -5.61 19.01 29.84
N GLU A 292 -4.83 19.72 30.66
CA GLU A 292 -4.77 19.48 32.11
C GLU A 292 -6.10 19.80 32.80
N ALA A 293 -6.78 20.87 32.37
CA ALA A 293 -8.09 21.23 32.89
C ALA A 293 -9.12 20.13 32.64
N ALA A 294 -9.07 19.44 31.49
CA ALA A 294 -10.00 18.39 31.10
C ALA A 294 -9.97 17.15 32.03
N TYR A 295 -8.83 16.84 32.65
CA TYR A 295 -8.69 15.63 33.46
C TYR A 295 -9.62 15.59 34.67
N GLY A 296 -10.28 14.44 34.84
CA GLY A 296 -11.21 14.16 35.93
C GLY A 296 -12.57 14.86 35.80
N GLN A 297 -12.77 15.69 34.77
CA GLN A 297 -14.06 16.33 34.53
C GLN A 297 -15.14 15.31 34.22
N THR A 298 -16.37 15.63 34.62
CA THR A 298 -17.54 14.78 34.38
C THR A 298 -18.64 15.57 33.72
N PHE A 299 -19.25 14.96 32.70
CA PHE A 299 -20.38 15.54 31.98
C PHE A 299 -21.57 14.59 32.05
N ALA A 300 -22.77 15.14 32.26
CA ALA A 300 -24.00 14.38 32.14
C ALA A 300 -24.37 14.30 30.65
N ALA A 301 -23.85 13.32 29.92
CA ALA A 301 -24.14 13.16 28.49
C ALA A 301 -25.54 12.57 28.26
N PRO A 302 -26.11 12.64 27.04
CA PRO A 302 -27.36 11.96 26.69
C PRO A 302 -27.35 10.46 27.06
N GLY A 303 -26.23 9.76 26.87
CA GLY A 303 -26.03 8.35 27.24
C GLY A 303 -25.79 8.08 28.73
N GLY A 304 -25.75 9.12 29.54
CA GLY A 304 -25.46 9.06 30.96
C GLY A 304 -24.19 9.82 31.33
N LYS A 305 -23.89 9.85 32.64
CA LYS A 305 -22.72 10.58 33.14
C LYS A 305 -21.43 9.90 32.68
N ILE A 306 -20.53 10.65 32.03
CA ILE A 306 -19.18 10.23 31.62
C ILE A 306 -18.10 10.96 32.42
N ARG A 307 -16.86 10.50 32.32
CA ARG A 307 -15.69 11.11 32.97
C ARG A 307 -14.46 11.03 32.08
N ILE A 308 -13.71 12.12 31.93
CA ILE A 308 -12.39 12.12 31.29
C ILE A 308 -11.36 11.56 32.28
N GLU A 309 -10.64 10.53 31.86
CA GLU A 309 -9.53 9.94 32.59
C GLU A 309 -8.19 10.56 32.16
N THR A 310 -7.12 10.31 32.93
CA THR A 310 -5.80 10.92 32.72
C THR A 310 -5.04 10.38 31.50
N ASN A 311 -5.56 9.33 30.86
CA ASN A 311 -5.05 8.79 29.60
C ASN A 311 -5.78 9.37 28.38
N ASN A 312 -6.42 10.54 28.52
CA ASN A 312 -7.19 11.22 27.47
C ASN A 312 -8.44 10.49 26.96
N HIS A 313 -8.86 9.41 27.61
CA HIS A 313 -10.06 8.65 27.24
C HIS A 313 -11.22 8.93 28.18
N VAL A 314 -12.42 8.50 27.79
CA VAL A 314 -13.63 8.64 28.61
C VAL A 314 -14.12 7.32 29.19
N SER A 315 -14.49 7.34 30.47
CA SER A 315 -15.20 6.25 31.13
C SER A 315 -16.67 6.23 30.70
N LYS A 316 -17.11 5.16 30.03
CA LYS A 316 -18.48 4.96 29.54
C LYS A 316 -19.11 3.67 30.05
N HIS A 317 -20.43 3.55 29.92
CA HIS A 317 -21.14 2.29 30.11
C HIS A 317 -20.99 1.39 28.89
N CYS A 318 -21.07 0.07 29.08
CA CYS A 318 -21.37 -0.86 27.99
C CYS A 318 -22.86 -1.17 28.00
N ARG A 319 -23.51 -1.22 26.83
CA ARG A 319 -24.90 -1.60 26.67
C ARG A 319 -25.04 -2.58 25.52
N ILE A 320 -25.91 -3.58 25.70
CA ILE A 320 -26.30 -4.49 24.61
C ILE A 320 -27.75 -4.22 24.28
N GLY A 321 -27.99 -3.89 23.01
CA GLY A 321 -29.30 -3.63 22.45
C GLY A 321 -29.76 -4.80 21.59
N LYS A 322 -30.98 -5.28 21.80
CA LYS A 322 -31.68 -6.17 20.88
C LYS A 322 -32.37 -5.32 19.81
N ILE A 323 -32.17 -5.67 18.55
CA ILE A 323 -32.72 -4.93 17.41
C ILE A 323 -34.22 -5.23 17.29
N LEU A 324 -35.02 -4.18 17.18
CA LEU A 324 -36.46 -4.20 16.96
C LEU A 324 -36.80 -4.01 15.48
N GLU A 325 -37.96 -4.50 15.05
CA GLU A 325 -38.47 -4.38 13.67
C GLU A 325 -38.44 -2.93 13.14
N GLY A 326 -38.71 -1.95 14.00
CA GLY A 326 -38.67 -0.53 13.66
C GLY A 326 -37.28 0.09 13.47
N GLY A 327 -36.19 -0.69 13.53
CA GLY A 327 -34.83 -0.16 13.41
C GLY A 327 -34.35 0.61 14.65
N GLN A 328 -34.83 0.19 15.83
CA GLN A 328 -34.43 0.72 17.14
C GLN A 328 -33.94 -0.41 18.04
N PHE A 329 -33.37 -0.05 19.19
CA PHE A 329 -32.82 -1.02 20.14
C PHE A 329 -33.62 -1.10 21.43
N GLU A 330 -33.94 -2.31 21.87
CA GLU A 330 -34.33 -2.60 23.25
C GLU A 330 -33.06 -2.92 24.05
N ILE A 331 -32.76 -2.13 25.08
CA ILE A 331 -31.56 -2.34 25.90
C ILE A 331 -31.78 -3.53 26.82
N VAL A 332 -31.07 -4.64 26.56
CA VAL A 332 -31.17 -5.90 27.33
C VAL A 332 -30.06 -6.05 28.37
N PHE A 333 -29.01 -5.24 28.28
CA PHE A 333 -27.91 -5.22 29.25
C PHE A 333 -27.33 -3.83 29.38
N THR A 334 -26.89 -3.48 30.59
CA THR A 334 -26.06 -2.30 30.87
C THR A 334 -25.03 -2.68 31.93
N SER A 335 -23.76 -2.31 31.73
CA SER A 335 -22.69 -2.59 32.67
C SER A 335 -22.93 -1.97 34.05
N VAL A 336 -22.47 -2.65 35.09
CA VAL A 336 -22.46 -2.11 36.46
C VAL A 336 -21.49 -0.94 36.53
N GLY A 337 -22.04 0.28 36.57
CA GLY A 337 -21.25 1.49 36.52
C GLY A 337 -20.53 1.70 35.18
N ARG A 338 -19.75 2.78 35.12
CA ARG A 338 -18.89 3.08 33.97
C ARG A 338 -17.65 2.19 34.02
N LEU A 339 -17.30 1.66 32.86
CA LEU A 339 -16.06 0.94 32.66
C LEU A 339 -14.95 1.95 32.39
N LYS A 340 -13.81 1.79 33.06
CA LYS A 340 -12.63 2.61 32.75
C LYS A 340 -12.08 2.22 31.38
N PRO A 341 -11.67 3.19 30.54
CA PRO A 341 -11.04 2.93 29.26
C PRO A 341 -9.67 2.28 29.49
N GLN A 342 -9.38 1.24 28.72
CA GLN A 342 -8.10 0.54 28.74
C GLN A 342 -7.56 0.43 27.30
N PRO A 343 -7.01 1.52 26.75
CA PRO A 343 -6.48 1.52 25.38
C PRO A 343 -5.42 0.43 25.18
N TRP A 344 -4.59 0.11 26.17
CA TRP A 344 -3.56 -0.94 26.11
C TRP A 344 -4.08 -2.34 26.49
N LEU A 345 -5.36 -2.63 26.23
CA LEU A 345 -5.98 -3.96 26.35
C LEU A 345 -5.78 -4.62 27.73
N GLY A 346 -5.72 -3.81 28.80
CA GLY A 346 -5.56 -4.29 30.17
C GLY A 346 -4.13 -4.38 30.68
N ILE A 347 -3.11 -4.15 29.83
CA ILE A 347 -1.68 -4.10 30.23
C ILE A 347 -1.43 -2.99 31.24
N GLU A 348 -2.17 -1.88 31.15
CA GLU A 348 -2.17 -0.81 32.16
C GLU A 348 -2.51 -1.27 33.58
N LYS A 349 -3.27 -2.36 33.77
CA LYS A 349 -3.54 -2.89 35.13
C LYS A 349 -2.31 -3.54 35.76
N LEU A 350 -1.31 -3.86 34.94
CA LEU A 350 -0.01 -4.36 35.35
C LEU A 350 0.99 -3.19 35.59
N SER A 351 0.53 -1.93 35.58
CA SER A 351 1.36 -0.70 35.59
C SER A 351 2.38 -0.57 36.71
N ASN A 352 2.28 -1.37 37.78
CA ASN A 352 3.32 -1.40 38.81
C ASN A 352 4.53 -2.29 38.42
N GLN A 353 4.49 -2.94 37.25
CA GLN A 353 5.49 -3.92 36.80
C GLN A 353 5.95 -3.73 35.34
N ILE A 354 5.37 -2.79 34.57
CA ILE A 354 5.65 -2.66 33.13
C ILE A 354 6.14 -1.25 32.79
N SER A 355 7.28 -1.19 32.08
CA SER A 355 7.95 0.05 31.63
C SER A 355 7.14 0.77 30.53
N PRO A 356 7.13 2.11 30.47
CA PRO A 356 6.54 2.90 29.36
C PRO A 356 6.93 2.43 27.96
N VAL A 357 8.10 1.80 27.82
CA VAL A 357 8.61 1.21 26.56
C VAL A 357 7.68 0.14 25.99
N VAL A 358 7.02 -0.69 26.82
CA VAL A 358 6.11 -1.74 26.35
C VAL A 358 4.83 -1.13 25.77
N ILE A 359 4.42 0.02 26.31
CA ILE A 359 3.28 0.79 25.80
C ILE A 359 3.61 1.38 24.42
N ASP A 360 4.78 1.99 24.27
CA ASP A 360 5.24 2.53 22.98
C ASP A 360 5.40 1.41 21.92
N MET A 361 5.94 0.25 22.31
CA MET A 361 6.05 -0.93 21.43
C MET A 361 4.69 -1.42 20.92
N LEU A 362 3.66 -1.42 21.77
CA LEU A 362 2.31 -1.84 21.36
C LEU A 362 1.66 -0.83 20.41
N ALA A 363 2.00 0.45 20.55
CA ALA A 363 1.54 1.52 19.68
C ALA A 363 2.11 1.36 18.27
N GLU A 364 3.41 1.07 18.16
CA GLU A 364 4.12 0.85 16.90
C GLU A 364 3.66 -0.44 16.20
N VAL A 365 3.38 -1.50 16.96
CA VAL A 365 2.78 -2.74 16.42
C VAL A 365 1.38 -2.47 15.83
N SER A 366 0.56 -1.64 16.48
CA SER A 366 -0.74 -1.24 15.95
C SER A 366 -0.62 -0.44 14.65
N GLN A 367 0.33 0.49 14.57
CA GLN A 367 0.62 1.24 13.34
C GLN A 367 1.11 0.33 12.20
N SER A 368 2.01 -0.60 12.50
CA SER A 368 2.58 -1.55 11.53
C SER A 368 1.52 -2.51 10.98
N ILE A 369 0.68 -3.08 11.85
CA ILE A 369 -0.44 -3.96 11.43
C ILE A 369 -1.39 -3.20 10.50
N GLN A 370 -1.66 -1.93 10.78
CA GLN A 370 -2.57 -1.13 9.98
C GLN A 370 -1.99 -0.79 8.60
N TYR A 371 -0.72 -0.40 8.54
CA TYR A 371 -0.02 -0.13 7.29
C TYR A 371 0.06 -1.39 6.41
N ASN A 372 0.35 -2.54 7.02
CA ASN A 372 0.37 -3.82 6.31
C ASN A 372 -0.99 -4.25 5.79
N CYS A 373 -2.06 -4.05 6.56
CA CYS A 373 -3.39 -4.41 6.10
C CYS A 373 -3.83 -3.53 4.92
N GLN A 374 -3.48 -2.24 4.94
CA GLN A 374 -3.68 -1.34 3.80
C GLN A 374 -2.86 -1.75 2.57
N LEU A 375 -1.61 -2.17 2.77
CA LEU A 375 -0.75 -2.67 1.70
C LEU A 375 -1.25 -4.00 1.11
N GLU A 376 -1.65 -4.95 1.95
CA GLU A 376 -2.24 -6.22 1.51
C GLU A 376 -3.54 -6.01 0.74
N GLN A 377 -4.40 -5.08 1.21
CA GLN A 377 -5.63 -4.74 0.51
C GLN A 377 -5.33 -4.11 -0.86
N LYS A 378 -4.45 -3.11 -0.92
CA LYS A 378 -4.01 -2.51 -2.19
C LYS A 378 -3.36 -3.53 -3.13
N SER A 379 -2.60 -4.46 -2.57
CA SER A 379 -1.98 -5.57 -3.32
C SER A 379 -3.05 -6.46 -3.95
N ARG A 380 -4.07 -6.90 -3.19
CA ARG A 380 -5.19 -7.70 -3.70
C ARG A 380 -6.04 -6.96 -4.73
N GLU A 381 -6.35 -5.67 -4.51
CA GLU A 381 -7.09 -4.84 -5.45
C GLU A 381 -6.35 -4.70 -6.78
N LEU A 382 -5.02 -4.52 -6.72
CA LEU A 382 -4.18 -4.45 -7.90
C LEU A 382 -4.06 -5.80 -8.62
N GLU A 383 -3.94 -6.91 -7.89
CA GLU A 383 -3.96 -8.26 -8.47
C GLU A 383 -5.29 -8.57 -9.18
N ALA A 384 -6.42 -8.13 -8.62
CA ALA A 384 -7.72 -8.25 -9.26
C ALA A 384 -7.83 -7.40 -10.53
N ALA A 385 -7.35 -6.16 -10.49
CA ALA A 385 -7.28 -5.28 -11.66
C ALA A 385 -6.37 -5.87 -12.76
N MET A 386 -5.25 -6.50 -12.38
CA MET A 386 -4.38 -7.25 -13.29
C MET A 386 -5.10 -8.42 -13.94
N ALA A 387 -5.82 -9.24 -13.17
CA ALA A 387 -6.55 -10.37 -13.70
C ALA A 387 -7.59 -9.92 -14.74
N GLN A 388 -8.30 -8.82 -14.46
CA GLN A 388 -9.21 -8.20 -15.43
C GLN A 388 -8.49 -7.67 -16.67
N LEU A 389 -7.34 -7.02 -16.51
CA LEU A 389 -6.56 -6.50 -17.63
C LEU A 389 -5.97 -7.61 -18.50
N VAL A 390 -5.43 -8.68 -17.91
CA VAL A 390 -4.95 -9.87 -18.65
C VAL A 390 -6.10 -10.46 -19.47
N THR A 391 -7.26 -10.65 -18.85
CA THR A 391 -8.46 -11.17 -19.52
C THR A 391 -8.90 -10.24 -20.67
N THR A 392 -8.83 -8.92 -20.45
CA THR A 392 -9.16 -7.92 -21.47
C THR A 392 -8.17 -7.94 -22.62
N ASN A 393 -6.88 -8.09 -22.32
CA ASN A 393 -5.81 -8.15 -23.32
C ASN A 393 -5.90 -9.42 -24.17
N GLU A 394 -6.14 -10.59 -23.56
CA GLU A 394 -6.42 -11.84 -24.28
C GLU A 394 -7.63 -11.71 -25.21
N LYS A 395 -8.69 -11.02 -24.77
CA LYS A 395 -9.87 -10.77 -25.58
C LYS A 395 -9.58 -9.83 -26.76
N LEU A 396 -8.75 -8.80 -26.55
CA LEU A 396 -8.31 -7.89 -27.61
C LEU A 396 -7.47 -8.63 -28.65
N GLN A 397 -6.55 -9.48 -28.20
CA GLN A 397 -5.66 -10.26 -29.05
C GLN A 397 -6.45 -11.25 -29.91
N ARG A 398 -7.43 -11.96 -29.33
CA ARG A 398 -8.37 -12.81 -30.10
C ARG A 398 -9.17 -12.01 -31.13
N THR A 399 -9.59 -10.80 -30.79
CA THR A 399 -10.33 -9.93 -31.72
C THR A 399 -9.43 -9.49 -32.88
N GLN A 400 -8.16 -9.20 -32.60
CA GLN A 400 -7.16 -8.85 -33.61
C GLN A 400 -6.86 -10.03 -34.55
N ASP A 401 -6.74 -11.24 -34.02
CA ASP A 401 -6.55 -12.46 -34.82
C ASP A 401 -7.78 -12.75 -35.70
N GLN A 402 -8.98 -12.54 -35.17
CA GLN A 402 -10.23 -12.66 -35.95
C GLN A 402 -10.32 -11.63 -37.07
N LEU A 403 -9.90 -10.38 -36.83
CA LEU A 403 -9.81 -9.34 -37.86
C LEU A 403 -8.82 -9.71 -38.96
N LEU A 404 -7.64 -10.20 -38.61
CA LEU A 404 -6.63 -10.67 -39.56
C LEU A 404 -7.13 -11.87 -40.39
N GLN A 405 -7.84 -12.81 -39.78
CA GLN A 405 -8.46 -13.93 -40.49
C GLN A 405 -9.59 -13.49 -41.42
N ALA A 406 -10.44 -12.56 -40.97
CA ALA A 406 -11.49 -11.99 -41.81
C ALA A 406 -10.91 -11.21 -43.00
N GLU A 407 -9.81 -10.48 -42.79
CA GLU A 407 -9.08 -9.77 -43.84
C GLU A 407 -8.46 -10.75 -44.86
N ALA A 408 -7.89 -11.87 -44.39
CA ALA A 408 -7.35 -12.92 -45.24
C ALA A 408 -8.44 -13.65 -46.04
N GLN A 409 -9.57 -14.01 -45.41
CA GLN A 409 -10.72 -14.63 -46.08
C GLN A 409 -11.36 -13.68 -47.12
N PHE A 410 -11.37 -12.38 -46.84
CA PHE A 410 -11.87 -11.39 -47.78
C PHE A 410 -10.94 -11.20 -48.99
N ARG A 411 -9.61 -11.25 -48.78
CA ARG A 411 -8.64 -11.29 -49.89
C ARG A 411 -8.84 -12.53 -50.78
N GLU A 412 -9.12 -13.69 -50.18
CA GLU A 412 -9.34 -14.94 -50.90
C GLU A 412 -10.66 -14.93 -51.69
N LEU A 413 -11.73 -14.31 -51.14
CA LEU A 413 -13.00 -14.09 -51.85
C LEU A 413 -12.87 -13.12 -53.03
N GLN A 414 -11.99 -12.10 -52.95
CA GLN A 414 -11.71 -11.20 -54.07
C GLN A 414 -10.97 -11.88 -55.23
N ASP A 415 -10.21 -12.94 -54.96
CA ASP A 415 -9.51 -13.69 -56.00
C ASP A 415 -10.47 -14.53 -56.89
N GLN A 416 -11.69 -14.81 -56.42
CA GLN A 416 -12.68 -15.59 -57.17
C GLN A 416 -13.56 -14.78 -58.15
N GLU A 417 -13.53 -13.45 -58.13
CA GLU A 417 -14.33 -12.64 -59.07
C GLU A 417 -13.46 -12.09 -60.22
N LYS A 418 -13.29 -12.92 -61.25
CA LYS A 418 -12.47 -12.62 -62.42
C LYS A 418 -13.30 -12.71 -63.70
N LEU A 419 -13.89 -11.59 -64.16
CA LEU A 419 -13.88 -11.14 -65.56
C LEU A 419 -14.82 -9.94 -65.81
N LEU A 420 -14.27 -8.71 -65.69
CA LEU A 420 -14.47 -7.51 -66.53
C LEU A 420 -14.08 -6.25 -65.71
N LYS A 421 -13.08 -5.47 -66.18
CA LYS A 421 -12.47 -4.23 -65.59
C LYS A 421 -11.25 -4.41 -64.65
N ARG A 422 -10.21 -5.13 -65.06
CA ARG A 422 -9.18 -5.69 -64.15
C ARG A 422 -7.78 -5.06 -64.05
N ARG A 423 -7.50 -3.87 -64.61
CA ARG A 423 -6.15 -3.26 -64.46
C ARG A 423 -6.06 -2.13 -63.43
N LEU A 424 -6.98 -1.17 -63.46
CA LEU A 424 -6.91 -0.01 -62.55
C LEU A 424 -7.31 -0.33 -61.12
N SER A 425 -8.39 -1.08 -60.95
CA SER A 425 -8.99 -1.35 -59.64
C SER A 425 -8.12 -2.22 -58.73
N SER A 426 -7.12 -2.92 -59.29
CA SER A 426 -6.24 -3.82 -58.54
C SER A 426 -5.02 -3.11 -57.97
N GLN A 427 -4.43 -2.16 -58.70
CA GLN A 427 -3.22 -1.48 -58.25
C GLN A 427 -3.54 -0.43 -57.18
N ILE A 428 -4.61 0.36 -57.35
CA ILE A 428 -5.05 1.35 -56.37
C ILE A 428 -5.45 0.70 -55.03
N ARG A 429 -6.07 -0.49 -55.06
CA ARG A 429 -6.47 -1.24 -53.85
C ARG A 429 -5.36 -2.10 -53.22
N SER A 430 -4.22 -2.28 -53.89
CA SER A 430 -3.12 -3.11 -53.38
C SER A 430 -2.20 -2.41 -52.37
N SER A 431 -2.24 -1.07 -52.34
CA SER A 431 -1.48 -0.26 -51.38
C SER A 431 -2.33 0.05 -50.16
N LEU A 432 -1.71 0.03 -48.99
CA LEU A 432 -2.31 0.46 -47.71
C LEU A 432 -1.78 1.83 -47.25
N GLU A 433 -0.93 2.46 -48.05
CA GLU A 433 -0.33 3.76 -47.78
C GLU A 433 -0.95 4.83 -48.68
N LEU A 434 -1.52 5.87 -48.06
CA LEU A 434 -2.28 6.93 -48.72
C LEU A 434 -1.50 7.61 -49.86
N GLU A 435 -0.24 7.94 -49.63
CA GLU A 435 0.63 8.62 -50.59
C GLU A 435 0.82 7.77 -51.86
N GLN A 436 1.10 6.47 -51.68
CA GLN A 436 1.26 5.54 -52.78
C GLN A 436 -0.06 5.26 -53.53
N ILE A 437 -1.20 5.25 -52.82
CA ILE A 437 -2.54 5.14 -53.42
C ILE A 437 -2.81 6.34 -54.34
N LEU A 438 -2.60 7.57 -53.84
CA LEU A 438 -2.83 8.80 -54.59
C LEU A 438 -1.91 8.91 -55.81
N LYS A 439 -0.60 8.66 -55.62
CA LYS A 439 0.39 8.68 -56.70
C LYS A 439 0.05 7.69 -57.82
N THR A 440 -0.32 6.47 -57.47
CA THR A 440 -0.72 5.44 -58.43
C THR A 440 -1.98 5.85 -59.19
N ALA A 441 -3.00 6.36 -58.48
CA ALA A 441 -4.25 6.78 -59.10
C ALA A 441 -4.06 7.93 -60.09
N VAL A 442 -3.34 8.98 -59.71
CA VAL A 442 -3.10 10.16 -60.55
C VAL A 442 -2.25 9.81 -61.78
N SER A 443 -1.23 8.96 -61.62
CA SER A 443 -0.40 8.48 -62.74
C SER A 443 -1.18 7.63 -63.73
N GLU A 444 -2.03 6.73 -63.25
CA GLU A 444 -2.85 5.85 -64.10
C GLU A 444 -3.92 6.66 -64.85
N ILE A 445 -4.62 7.58 -64.18
CA ILE A 445 -5.62 8.46 -64.81
C ILE A 445 -4.97 9.30 -65.93
N CYS A 446 -3.77 9.84 -65.66
CA CYS A 446 -3.00 10.59 -66.65
C CYS A 446 -2.65 9.74 -67.88
N SER A 447 -2.18 8.50 -67.66
CA SER A 447 -1.79 7.59 -68.74
C SER A 447 -2.98 7.08 -69.58
N LEU A 448 -4.08 6.70 -68.93
CA LEU A 448 -5.26 6.11 -69.59
C LEU A 448 -6.00 7.07 -70.50
N LEU A 449 -6.17 8.30 -70.02
CA LEU A 449 -6.87 9.32 -70.77
C LEU A 449 -5.95 9.98 -71.79
N HIS A 450 -4.65 9.68 -71.77
CA HIS A 450 -3.67 10.37 -72.61
C HIS A 450 -3.78 11.90 -72.44
N ILE A 451 -3.86 12.35 -71.19
CA ILE A 451 -3.94 13.77 -70.84
C ILE A 451 -2.57 14.27 -70.41
N ASP A 452 -2.35 15.58 -70.50
CA ASP A 452 -1.01 16.14 -70.24
C ASP A 452 -0.71 16.20 -68.75
N ARG A 453 -1.75 16.38 -67.91
CA ARG A 453 -1.58 16.45 -66.46
C ARG A 453 -2.82 15.98 -65.69
N CYS A 454 -2.59 15.23 -64.62
CA CYS A 454 -3.58 14.86 -63.63
C CYS A 454 -3.07 15.24 -62.24
N GLN A 455 -3.96 15.64 -61.33
CA GLN A 455 -3.60 15.91 -59.94
C GLN A 455 -4.75 15.63 -58.98
N PHE A 456 -4.40 15.29 -57.74
CA PHE A 456 -5.34 15.16 -56.63
C PHE A 456 -5.15 16.29 -55.63
N LEU A 457 -6.27 16.89 -55.23
CA LEU A 457 -6.33 18.03 -54.30
C LEU A 457 -7.28 17.70 -53.13
N TRP A 458 -6.90 18.02 -51.90
CA TRP A 458 -7.85 18.08 -50.78
C TRP A 458 -8.54 19.43 -50.73
N TYR A 459 -9.87 19.42 -50.60
CA TYR A 459 -10.67 20.62 -50.40
C TYR A 459 -10.93 20.84 -48.91
N HIS A 460 -10.52 21.99 -48.40
CA HIS A 460 -10.73 22.41 -47.01
C HIS A 460 -11.78 23.53 -46.94
N PRO A 461 -13.05 23.23 -46.60
CA PRO A 461 -14.14 24.21 -46.64
C PRO A 461 -14.12 25.23 -45.50
N TYR A 462 -13.41 24.96 -44.41
CA TYR A 462 -13.44 25.77 -43.18
C TYR A 462 -12.33 26.84 -43.08
N GLY A 463 -11.50 26.99 -44.12
CA GLY A 463 -10.56 28.11 -44.21
C GLY A 463 -11.25 29.38 -44.71
N THR A 464 -10.81 30.55 -44.25
CA THR A 464 -11.21 31.85 -44.82
C THR A 464 -9.99 32.49 -45.53
N PRO A 465 -9.88 32.39 -46.87
CA PRO A 465 -10.80 31.73 -47.80
C PRO A 465 -10.62 30.19 -47.85
N PRO A 466 -11.59 29.44 -48.42
CA PRO A 466 -11.45 28.00 -48.63
C PRO A 466 -10.20 27.69 -49.46
N ARG A 467 -9.54 26.57 -49.18
CA ARG A 467 -8.26 26.22 -49.81
C ARG A 467 -8.28 24.84 -50.43
N PHE A 468 -7.56 24.70 -51.55
CA PHE A 468 -7.18 23.40 -52.11
C PHE A 468 -5.73 23.11 -51.78
N GLU A 469 -5.47 21.92 -51.26
CA GLU A 469 -4.14 21.44 -50.92
C GLU A 469 -3.73 20.35 -51.93
N PRO A 470 -2.74 20.62 -52.80
CA PRO A 470 -2.26 19.62 -53.74
C PRO A 470 -1.49 18.53 -53.01
N MET A 471 -1.85 17.27 -53.25
CA MET A 471 -1.17 16.12 -52.65
C MET A 471 -0.25 15.43 -53.64
N GLU A 472 -0.75 15.13 -54.84
CA GLU A 472 -0.04 14.34 -55.84
C GLU A 472 -0.35 14.83 -57.26
N VAL A 473 0.64 14.76 -58.15
CA VAL A 473 0.57 15.24 -59.53
C VAL A 473 1.28 14.25 -60.47
N ALA A 474 0.69 13.97 -61.62
CA ALA A 474 1.33 13.22 -62.71
C ALA A 474 1.24 13.99 -64.03
N GLY A 475 2.31 13.93 -64.83
CA GLY A 475 2.48 14.68 -66.08
C GLY A 475 3.38 15.90 -65.88
N GLU A 476 4.41 16.04 -66.72
CA GLU A 476 5.37 17.15 -66.68
C GLU A 476 4.96 18.27 -67.65
N LEU A 477 4.93 19.52 -67.16
CA LEU A 477 4.73 20.72 -67.97
C LEU A 477 6.00 21.58 -67.95
N SER A 478 6.26 22.32 -69.03
CA SER A 478 7.34 23.33 -69.08
C SER A 478 7.17 24.42 -68.01
N GLU A 479 8.26 25.00 -67.49
CA GLU A 479 8.32 25.92 -66.33
C GLU A 479 7.34 27.12 -66.33
N ASN A 480 6.71 27.48 -67.46
CA ASN A 480 5.72 28.56 -67.59
C ASN A 480 4.29 28.09 -67.97
N LYS A 481 3.98 26.79 -67.90
CA LYS A 481 2.64 26.22 -68.19
C LYS A 481 2.06 25.52 -66.96
N GLY A 482 0.75 25.66 -66.73
CA GLY A 482 0.05 24.99 -65.64
C GLY A 482 -0.87 25.88 -64.81
N VAL A 483 -2.02 25.35 -64.37
CA VAL A 483 -2.91 26.06 -63.44
C VAL A 483 -2.41 25.85 -62.00
N GLN A 484 -2.28 26.94 -61.25
CA GLN A 484 -2.11 26.87 -59.79
C GLN A 484 -3.48 26.89 -59.10
N TRP A 485 -3.77 25.82 -58.35
CA TRP A 485 -5.05 25.58 -57.67
C TRP A 485 -5.10 26.13 -56.22
N ASN A 486 -4.18 27.02 -55.85
CA ASN A 486 -3.93 27.44 -54.46
C ASN A 486 -4.97 28.42 -53.85
N THR A 487 -5.89 29.00 -54.62
CA THR A 487 -6.91 29.95 -54.13
C THR A 487 -8.31 29.64 -54.68
N ALA A 488 -9.27 29.32 -53.80
CA ALA A 488 -10.64 28.95 -54.21
C ALA A 488 -11.48 30.14 -54.72
N ASP A 489 -11.22 31.35 -54.22
CA ASP A 489 -12.04 32.55 -54.46
C ASP A 489 -12.04 33.06 -55.92
N GLU A 490 -11.10 32.59 -56.75
CA GLU A 490 -10.89 33.13 -58.10
C GLU A 490 -11.15 32.13 -59.23
N LEU A 491 -11.43 30.87 -58.90
CA LEU A 491 -11.59 29.81 -59.92
C LEU A 491 -12.99 29.88 -60.54
N LEU A 492 -14.08 29.83 -59.76
CA LEU A 492 -15.45 29.89 -60.27
C LEU A 492 -16.40 30.23 -59.08
N PRO A 493 -17.35 31.17 -59.19
CA PRO A 493 -18.21 31.57 -58.06
C PRO A 493 -19.03 30.42 -57.47
N ASP A 494 -19.41 29.44 -58.28
CA ASP A 494 -20.28 28.32 -57.90
C ASP A 494 -19.50 27.02 -57.61
N PHE A 495 -18.18 27.03 -57.76
CA PHE A 495 -17.33 25.83 -57.67
C PHE A 495 -17.23 25.21 -56.26
N PRO A 496 -17.14 25.99 -55.17
CA PRO A 496 -17.26 25.44 -53.81
C PRO A 496 -18.60 24.71 -53.59
N SER A 497 -19.70 25.27 -54.09
CA SER A 497 -21.03 24.65 -53.97
C SER A 497 -21.18 23.39 -54.82
N MET A 498 -20.56 23.36 -56.00
CA MET A 498 -20.52 22.21 -56.89
C MET A 498 -19.77 21.02 -56.25
N ILE A 499 -18.61 21.26 -55.65
CA ILE A 499 -17.81 20.23 -54.98
C ILE A 499 -18.54 19.67 -53.75
N GLN A 500 -19.21 20.55 -52.98
CA GLN A 500 -20.04 20.13 -51.84
C GLN A 500 -21.25 19.28 -52.28
N GLN A 501 -21.78 19.51 -53.48
CA GLN A 501 -22.87 18.72 -54.07
C GLN A 501 -22.39 17.47 -54.83
N GLN A 502 -21.08 17.19 -54.84
CA GLN A 502 -20.46 16.09 -55.61
C GLN A 502 -20.76 16.14 -57.11
N SER A 503 -20.95 17.34 -57.65
CA SER A 503 -21.17 17.56 -59.09
C SER A 503 -19.83 17.65 -59.82
N LEU A 504 -19.67 16.92 -60.94
CA LEU A 504 -18.49 17.01 -61.78
C LEU A 504 -18.50 18.29 -62.64
N LEU A 505 -17.31 18.84 -62.94
CA LEU A 505 -17.15 19.94 -63.91
C LEU A 505 -16.52 19.39 -65.18
N ARG A 506 -17.19 19.56 -66.31
CA ARG A 506 -16.67 19.20 -67.62
C ARG A 506 -16.62 20.42 -68.51
N ILE A 507 -15.44 20.70 -69.06
CA ILE A 507 -15.20 21.76 -70.03
C ILE A 507 -14.39 21.17 -71.19
N ASP A 508 -15.04 21.02 -72.34
CA ASP A 508 -14.46 20.44 -73.55
C ASP A 508 -13.56 21.45 -74.31
N ASP A 509 -13.89 22.74 -74.21
CA ASP A 509 -13.12 23.85 -74.79
C ASP A 509 -13.20 25.10 -73.90
N ILE A 510 -12.09 25.45 -73.26
CA ILE A 510 -11.99 26.61 -72.37
C ILE A 510 -12.34 27.93 -73.09
N ALA A 511 -12.03 28.06 -74.39
CA ALA A 511 -12.23 29.30 -75.14
C ALA A 511 -13.71 29.61 -75.40
N SER A 512 -14.54 28.59 -75.60
CA SER A 512 -15.95 28.72 -76.01
C SER A 512 -16.97 28.32 -74.95
N ASP A 513 -16.56 27.68 -73.85
CA ASP A 513 -17.47 27.17 -72.82
C ASP A 513 -18.19 28.27 -72.02
N SER A 514 -19.52 28.18 -71.99
CA SER A 514 -20.41 29.17 -71.36
C SER A 514 -20.40 29.19 -69.82
N GLN A 515 -19.86 28.15 -69.17
CA GLN A 515 -19.75 28.03 -67.71
C GLN A 515 -18.59 28.88 -67.17
N LEU A 516 -17.61 29.22 -68.01
CA LEU A 516 -16.48 30.09 -67.65
C LEU A 516 -16.80 31.59 -67.81
N LYS A 517 -16.52 32.38 -66.77
CA LYS A 517 -16.66 33.84 -66.76
C LYS A 517 -15.30 34.51 -67.00
N GLY A 518 -15.30 35.70 -67.63
CA GLY A 518 -14.13 36.36 -68.25
C GLY A 518 -12.78 36.20 -67.55
N LYS A 519 -12.65 36.62 -66.28
CA LYS A 519 -11.36 36.55 -65.54
C LYS A 519 -10.82 35.12 -65.36
N THR A 520 -11.69 34.14 -65.12
CA THR A 520 -11.31 32.72 -65.01
C THR A 520 -10.86 32.18 -66.37
N ARG A 521 -11.63 32.48 -67.43
CA ARG A 521 -11.32 32.04 -68.80
C ARG A 521 -9.94 32.55 -69.23
N ASP A 522 -9.68 33.84 -68.99
CA ASP A 522 -8.39 34.47 -69.34
C ASP A 522 -7.23 33.80 -68.59
N ARG A 523 -7.41 33.44 -67.30
CA ARG A 523 -6.40 32.73 -66.50
C ARG A 523 -6.11 31.32 -67.04
N PHE A 524 -7.15 30.54 -67.37
CA PHE A 524 -6.98 29.20 -67.93
C PHE A 524 -6.32 29.24 -69.31
N LEU A 525 -6.73 30.15 -70.19
CA LEU A 525 -6.09 30.34 -71.49
C LEU A 525 -4.63 30.80 -71.37
N ASN A 526 -4.33 31.73 -70.46
CA ASN A 526 -2.95 32.19 -70.20
C ASN A 526 -2.04 31.07 -69.65
N SER A 527 -2.61 30.09 -68.94
CA SER A 527 -1.89 28.90 -68.49
C SER A 527 -1.67 27.85 -69.60
N GLY A 528 -2.32 28.04 -70.75
CA GLY A 528 -2.30 27.15 -71.91
C GLY A 528 -3.35 26.03 -71.87
N LEU A 529 -4.28 26.04 -70.89
CA LEU A 529 -5.27 24.99 -70.71
C LEU A 529 -6.34 25.06 -71.81
N GLN A 530 -6.61 23.93 -72.46
CA GLN A 530 -7.57 23.80 -73.56
C GLN A 530 -8.84 23.06 -73.15
N ALA A 531 -8.73 22.07 -72.27
CA ALA A 531 -9.87 21.32 -71.73
C ALA A 531 -9.63 20.89 -70.28
N LEU A 532 -10.71 20.72 -69.52
CA LEU A 532 -10.68 20.49 -68.08
C LEU A 532 -11.81 19.54 -67.66
N LEU A 533 -11.47 18.53 -66.86
CA LEU A 533 -12.44 17.69 -66.19
C LEU A 533 -12.09 17.60 -64.70
N ILE A 534 -13.07 17.85 -63.84
CA ILE A 534 -12.91 17.81 -62.39
C ILE A 534 -13.96 16.88 -61.81
N VAL A 535 -13.50 15.89 -61.06
CA VAL A 535 -14.35 14.90 -60.43
C VAL A 535 -14.12 14.94 -58.92
N PRO A 536 -15.13 15.36 -58.14
CA PRO A 536 -15.05 15.36 -56.68
C PRO A 536 -15.16 13.94 -56.13
N LEU A 537 -14.61 13.73 -54.94
CA LEU A 537 -14.82 12.55 -54.13
C LEU A 537 -15.03 12.91 -52.68
N GLN A 538 -15.75 12.08 -51.95
CA GLN A 538 -15.95 12.22 -50.51
C GLN A 538 -15.61 10.92 -49.81
N THR A 539 -14.78 11.00 -48.77
CA THR A 539 -14.42 9.87 -47.91
C THR A 539 -15.49 9.64 -46.84
N ARG A 540 -15.52 8.46 -46.21
CA ARG A 540 -16.37 8.20 -45.02
C ARG A 540 -16.01 9.08 -43.84
N SER A 541 -14.77 9.54 -43.75
CA SER A 541 -14.31 10.54 -42.78
C SER A 541 -14.77 11.97 -43.09
N ASN A 542 -15.66 12.13 -44.09
CA ASN A 542 -16.26 13.40 -44.51
C ASN A 542 -15.24 14.42 -45.07
N LYS A 543 -14.08 13.95 -45.52
CA LYS A 543 -13.10 14.77 -46.25
C LYS A 543 -13.47 14.78 -47.72
N ILE A 544 -13.28 15.93 -48.38
CA ILE A 544 -13.62 16.11 -49.79
C ILE A 544 -12.33 16.23 -50.60
N GLY A 545 -12.11 15.29 -51.52
CA GLY A 545 -11.02 15.33 -52.48
C GLY A 545 -11.53 15.74 -53.86
N VAL A 546 -10.62 16.15 -54.73
CA VAL A 546 -10.93 16.42 -56.14
C VAL A 546 -9.80 15.91 -57.02
N VAL A 547 -10.18 15.15 -58.04
CA VAL A 547 -9.28 14.77 -59.14
C VAL A 547 -9.47 15.76 -60.27
N VAL A 548 -8.36 16.38 -60.70
CA VAL A 548 -8.33 17.39 -61.76
C VAL A 548 -7.55 16.81 -62.94
N CYS A 549 -8.21 16.74 -64.10
CA CYS A 549 -7.67 16.27 -65.36
C CYS A 549 -7.55 17.46 -66.33
N GLU A 550 -6.32 17.72 -66.79
CA GLU A 550 -5.96 18.90 -67.55
C GLU A 550 -5.36 18.52 -68.92
N HIS A 551 -5.77 19.22 -69.97
CA HIS A 551 -5.23 19.04 -71.31
C HIS A 551 -4.85 20.38 -71.94
N TYR A 552 -3.65 20.48 -72.52
CA TYR A 552 -2.97 21.71 -72.91
C TYR A 552 -2.65 21.80 -74.42
N GLN A 553 -2.94 20.76 -75.20
CA GLN A 553 -2.56 20.69 -76.62
C GLN A 553 -3.65 21.30 -77.54
N GLU A 554 -4.82 20.68 -77.58
CA GLU A 554 -5.97 21.11 -78.39
C GLU A 554 -7.27 21.02 -77.59
N SER A 555 -8.36 21.59 -78.12
CA SER A 555 -9.70 21.39 -77.54
C SER A 555 -10.03 19.90 -77.52
N ARG A 556 -10.50 19.38 -76.38
CA ARG A 556 -10.72 17.95 -76.19
C ARG A 556 -12.15 17.70 -75.74
N TYR A 557 -12.88 16.94 -76.55
CA TYR A 557 -14.20 16.44 -76.15
C TYR A 557 -14.07 15.28 -75.17
N TRP A 558 -14.58 15.43 -73.95
CA TRP A 558 -14.65 14.33 -72.98
C TRP A 558 -15.84 13.43 -73.32
N SER A 559 -15.61 12.23 -73.85
CA SER A 559 -16.73 11.33 -74.15
C SER A 559 -17.46 10.88 -72.88
N GLU A 560 -18.76 10.58 -72.97
CA GLU A 560 -19.53 10.03 -71.84
C GLU A 560 -18.88 8.77 -71.26
N GLN A 561 -18.24 7.95 -72.11
CA GLN A 561 -17.53 6.74 -71.69
C GLN A 561 -16.27 7.06 -70.86
N GLU A 562 -15.54 8.14 -71.18
CA GLU A 562 -14.39 8.58 -70.40
C GLU A 562 -14.82 9.17 -69.05
N VAL A 563 -15.90 9.95 -69.02
CA VAL A 563 -16.44 10.52 -67.79
C VAL A 563 -16.95 9.41 -66.85
N GLU A 564 -17.74 8.45 -67.34
CA GLU A 564 -18.19 7.29 -66.57
C GLU A 564 -17.02 6.46 -66.03
N LEU A 565 -15.97 6.29 -66.83
CA LEU A 565 -14.77 5.58 -66.42
C LEU A 565 -14.06 6.28 -65.25
N ILE A 566 -13.88 7.60 -65.34
CA ILE A 566 -13.17 8.37 -64.30
C ILE A 566 -13.98 8.43 -63.02
N VAL A 567 -15.28 8.67 -63.08
CA VAL A 567 -16.16 8.63 -61.91
C VAL A 567 -16.02 7.27 -61.20
N SER A 568 -16.05 6.17 -61.97
CA SER A 568 -15.85 4.83 -61.41
C SER A 568 -14.47 4.61 -60.78
N VAL A 569 -13.42 5.26 -61.28
CA VAL A 569 -12.05 5.18 -60.71
C VAL A 569 -11.95 6.02 -59.44
N VAL A 570 -12.60 7.19 -59.43
CA VAL A 570 -12.64 8.11 -58.30
C VAL A 570 -13.43 7.52 -57.12
N ASP A 571 -14.53 6.81 -57.37
CA ASP A 571 -15.26 6.06 -56.34
C ASP A 571 -14.40 4.97 -55.68
N GLN A 572 -13.61 4.27 -56.50
CA GLN A 572 -12.67 3.25 -55.99
C GLN A 572 -11.51 3.88 -55.22
N LEU A 573 -11.05 5.05 -55.64
CA LEU A 573 -10.04 5.82 -54.94
C LEU A 573 -10.55 6.25 -53.56
N SER A 574 -11.79 6.73 -53.45
CA SER A 574 -12.41 7.07 -52.16
C SER A 574 -12.42 5.88 -51.20
N SER A 575 -12.84 4.70 -51.68
CA SER A 575 -12.86 3.48 -50.88
C SER A 575 -11.45 3.04 -50.43
N ALA A 576 -10.43 3.22 -51.27
CA ALA A 576 -9.05 2.88 -50.94
C ALA A 576 -8.46 3.85 -49.88
N ILE A 577 -8.81 5.13 -49.94
CA ILE A 577 -8.43 6.13 -48.93
C ILE A 577 -9.02 5.76 -47.57
N ASP A 578 -10.32 5.43 -47.51
CA ASP A 578 -10.98 5.02 -46.26
C ASP A 578 -10.30 3.81 -45.60
N GLN A 579 -9.88 2.84 -46.41
CA GLN A 579 -9.20 1.64 -45.93
C GLN A 579 -7.80 1.94 -45.38
N ALA A 580 -7.03 2.80 -46.04
CA ALA A 580 -5.72 3.23 -45.58
C ALA A 580 -5.82 4.00 -44.25
N GLU A 581 -6.82 4.88 -44.10
CA GLU A 581 -7.07 5.61 -42.85
C GLU A 581 -7.43 4.66 -41.69
N LEU A 582 -8.32 3.69 -41.93
CA LEU A 582 -8.69 2.67 -40.93
C LEU A 582 -7.50 1.80 -40.50
N TYR A 583 -6.68 1.36 -41.45
CA TYR A 583 -5.51 0.53 -41.18
C TYR A 583 -4.44 1.29 -40.39
N ALA A 584 -4.17 2.55 -40.75
CA ALA A 584 -3.24 3.41 -40.03
C ALA A 584 -3.71 3.62 -38.58
N HIS A 585 -5.00 3.91 -38.37
CA HIS A 585 -5.57 4.06 -37.04
C HIS A 585 -5.40 2.78 -36.21
N SER A 586 -5.80 1.63 -36.75
CA SER A 586 -5.69 0.33 -36.07
C SER A 586 -4.25 -0.01 -35.67
N ARG A 587 -3.25 0.28 -36.50
CA ARG A 587 -1.83 0.08 -36.16
C ARG A 587 -1.40 0.94 -34.99
N THR A 588 -1.79 2.22 -34.97
CA THR A 588 -1.42 3.14 -33.89
C THR A 588 -2.05 2.73 -32.57
N THR A 589 -3.33 2.34 -32.57
CA THR A 589 -4.01 1.90 -31.34
C THR A 589 -3.40 0.61 -30.79
N ALA A 590 -3.08 -0.36 -31.66
CA ALA A 590 -2.42 -1.60 -31.26
C ALA A 590 -1.03 -1.35 -30.65
N ALA A 591 -0.21 -0.49 -31.28
CA ALA A 591 1.11 -0.14 -30.77
C ALA A 591 1.05 0.56 -29.39
N LEU A 592 0.10 1.48 -29.21
CA LEU A 592 -0.09 2.17 -27.93
C LEU A 592 -0.51 1.21 -26.81
N ALA A 593 -1.44 0.28 -27.12
CA ALA A 593 -1.90 -0.73 -26.18
C ALA A 593 -0.77 -1.67 -25.73
N THR A 594 0.10 -2.12 -26.66
CA THR A 594 1.27 -2.92 -26.31
C THR A 594 2.28 -2.19 -25.44
N ALA A 595 2.53 -0.89 -25.70
CA ALA A 595 3.43 -0.10 -24.89
C ALA A 595 2.90 0.10 -23.45
N GLN A 596 1.61 0.36 -23.30
CA GLN A 596 0.96 0.46 -21.98
C GLN A 596 1.01 -0.86 -21.21
N ALA A 597 0.84 -2.00 -21.87
CA ALA A 597 0.91 -3.31 -21.23
C ALA A 597 2.31 -3.60 -20.66
N GLU A 598 3.38 -3.29 -21.39
CA GLU A 598 4.74 -3.52 -20.91
C GLU A 598 5.13 -2.58 -19.77
N GLN A 599 4.71 -1.31 -19.85
CA GLN A 599 4.96 -0.32 -18.80
C GLN A 599 4.27 -0.71 -17.49
N LEU A 600 3.05 -1.23 -17.57
CA LEU A 600 2.32 -1.72 -16.40
C LEU A 600 2.96 -2.97 -15.81
N LYS A 601 3.42 -3.91 -16.64
CA LYS A 601 4.13 -5.12 -16.22
C LYS A 601 5.41 -4.80 -15.44
N GLN A 602 6.16 -3.79 -15.86
CA GLN A 602 7.35 -3.34 -15.13
C GLN A 602 7.00 -2.73 -13.77
N ALA A 603 6.02 -1.83 -13.71
CA ALA A 603 5.58 -1.21 -12.46
C ALA A 603 5.13 -2.26 -11.42
N LEU A 604 4.55 -3.36 -11.88
CA LEU A 604 4.12 -4.49 -11.04
C LEU A 604 5.28 -5.32 -10.50
N HIS A 605 6.29 -5.56 -11.33
CA HIS A 605 7.51 -6.23 -10.90
C HIS A 605 8.19 -5.42 -9.78
N ASP A 606 8.31 -4.11 -9.99
CA ASP A 606 8.91 -3.20 -9.01
C ASP A 606 8.10 -3.16 -7.71
N LEU A 607 6.77 -3.10 -7.79
CA LEU A 607 5.91 -3.10 -6.60
C LEU A 607 6.02 -4.41 -5.79
N LYS A 608 6.08 -5.58 -6.45
CA LYS A 608 6.30 -6.86 -5.77
C LYS A 608 7.65 -6.91 -5.06
N ALA A 609 8.69 -6.38 -5.69
CA ALA A 609 10.01 -6.24 -5.08
C ALA A 609 9.96 -5.35 -3.82
N TYR A 610 9.30 -4.19 -3.90
CA TYR A 610 9.12 -3.29 -2.75
C TYR A 610 8.33 -3.94 -1.61
N GLN A 611 7.24 -4.66 -1.91
CA GLN A 611 6.43 -5.33 -0.89
C GLN A 611 7.23 -6.39 -0.13
N ALA A 612 7.99 -7.23 -0.84
CA ALA A 612 8.78 -8.27 -0.19
C ALA A 612 9.93 -7.69 0.64
N GLN A 613 10.53 -6.58 0.18
CA GLN A 613 11.50 -5.81 0.94
C GLN A 613 10.91 -5.24 2.24
N LEU A 614 9.68 -4.72 2.20
CA LEU A 614 8.98 -4.21 3.39
C LEU A 614 8.70 -5.32 4.39
N VAL A 615 8.17 -6.47 3.95
CA VAL A 615 7.91 -7.62 4.83
C VAL A 615 9.20 -8.13 5.48
N GLN A 616 10.30 -8.17 4.74
CA GLN A 616 11.60 -8.57 5.28
C GLN A 616 12.13 -7.54 6.29
N THR A 617 11.96 -6.25 6.01
CA THR A 617 12.31 -5.15 6.92
C THR A 617 11.47 -5.21 8.20
N GLU A 618 10.17 -5.48 8.09
CA GLU A 618 9.27 -5.64 9.22
C GLU A 618 9.59 -6.89 10.05
N LYS A 619 9.90 -8.04 9.44
CA LYS A 619 10.35 -9.22 10.18
C LYS A 619 11.60 -8.92 10.99
N MET A 620 12.53 -8.15 10.44
CA MET A 620 13.75 -7.74 11.14
C MET A 620 13.45 -6.72 12.23
N SER A 621 12.58 -5.73 11.98
CA SER A 621 12.11 -4.76 12.99
C SER A 621 11.39 -5.47 14.14
N THR A 622 10.37 -6.28 13.85
CA THR A 622 9.64 -7.11 14.84
C THR A 622 10.56 -8.00 15.65
N LEU A 623 11.56 -8.60 15.00
CA LEU A 623 12.58 -9.40 15.69
C LEU A 623 13.45 -8.51 16.58
N GLY A 624 13.92 -7.35 16.11
CA GLY A 624 14.62 -6.36 16.92
C GLY A 624 13.81 -5.92 18.14
N THR A 625 12.54 -5.59 17.97
CA THR A 625 11.63 -5.15 19.03
C THR A 625 11.41 -6.25 20.08
N LEU A 626 11.14 -7.50 19.66
CA LEU A 626 11.04 -8.66 20.57
C LEU A 626 12.34 -8.91 21.33
N VAL A 627 13.45 -8.82 20.62
CA VAL A 627 14.80 -9.02 21.14
C VAL A 627 15.15 -7.94 22.16
N ALA A 628 14.81 -6.67 21.92
CA ALA A 628 15.01 -5.56 22.86
C ALA A 628 14.18 -5.72 24.15
N GLY A 629 12.92 -6.17 24.03
CA GLY A 629 12.04 -6.44 25.16
C GLY A 629 12.53 -7.61 26.02
N VAL A 630 12.87 -8.73 25.39
CA VAL A 630 13.44 -9.92 26.06
C VAL A 630 14.79 -9.56 26.69
N ALA A 631 15.63 -8.76 26.03
CA ALA A 631 16.87 -8.26 26.60
C ALA A 631 16.61 -7.47 27.88
N HIS A 632 15.66 -6.53 27.88
CA HIS A 632 15.31 -5.75 29.08
C HIS A 632 14.73 -6.62 30.20
N GLU A 633 13.85 -7.58 29.89
CA GLU A 633 13.24 -8.47 30.88
C GLU A 633 14.22 -9.48 31.48
N ILE A 634 15.26 -9.89 30.74
CA ILE A 634 16.34 -10.72 31.28
C ILE A 634 17.32 -9.85 32.08
N ASN A 635 17.59 -8.62 31.65
CA ASN A 635 18.55 -7.74 32.33
C ASN A 635 18.11 -7.39 33.76
N ASN A 636 16.80 -7.23 33.98
CA ASN A 636 16.25 -6.88 35.28
C ASN A 636 16.57 -7.92 36.36
N PRO A 637 16.12 -9.19 36.28
CA PRO A 637 16.47 -10.23 37.25
C PRO A 637 17.98 -10.50 37.30
N THR A 638 18.68 -10.41 36.16
CA THR A 638 20.13 -10.62 36.12
C THR A 638 20.89 -9.55 36.91
N SER A 639 20.46 -8.28 36.83
CA SER A 639 21.04 -7.18 37.59
C SER A 639 20.81 -7.34 39.10
N PHE A 640 19.61 -7.82 39.50
CA PHE A 640 19.33 -8.13 40.91
C PHE A 640 20.19 -9.30 41.42
N ILE A 641 20.32 -10.37 40.64
CA ILE A 641 21.14 -11.54 41.01
C ILE A 641 22.62 -11.13 41.12
N TYR A 642 23.15 -10.46 40.10
CA TYR A 642 24.55 -10.02 40.07
C TYR A 642 24.88 -9.03 41.20
N GLY A 643 24.01 -8.04 41.44
CA GLY A 643 24.20 -7.07 42.52
C GLY A 643 24.15 -7.71 43.91
N ASN A 644 23.25 -8.66 44.15
CA ASN A 644 23.17 -9.36 45.43
C ASN A 644 24.28 -10.39 45.63
N LEU A 645 24.80 -11.00 44.56
CA LEU A 645 25.92 -11.94 44.65
C LEU A 645 27.19 -11.28 45.18
N HIS A 646 27.41 -10.02 44.82
CA HIS A 646 28.52 -9.23 45.36
C HIS A 646 28.45 -9.12 46.90
N TYR A 647 27.31 -8.69 47.44
CA TYR A 647 27.11 -8.61 48.89
C TYR A 647 27.11 -9.98 49.57
N ALA A 648 26.50 -10.99 48.96
CA ALA A 648 26.49 -12.34 49.50
C ALA A 648 27.91 -12.93 49.62
N LYS A 649 28.79 -12.61 48.66
CA LYS A 649 30.21 -12.96 48.69
C LYS A 649 30.94 -12.25 49.83
N GLU A 650 30.76 -10.94 49.97
CA GLU A 650 31.35 -10.17 51.09
C GLU A 650 30.90 -10.69 52.46
N TYR A 651 29.59 -10.90 52.66
CA TYR A 651 29.06 -11.44 53.93
C TYR A 651 29.58 -12.84 54.22
N THR A 652 29.73 -13.67 53.18
CA THR A 652 30.28 -15.01 53.33
C THR A 652 31.75 -14.94 53.72
N GLU A 653 32.55 -14.06 53.09
CA GLU A 653 33.95 -13.86 53.43
C GLU A 653 34.11 -13.38 54.89
N ASP A 654 33.31 -12.41 55.34
CA ASP A 654 33.31 -11.90 56.71
C ASP A 654 32.92 -12.99 57.74
N LEU A 655 31.89 -13.79 57.45
CA LEU A 655 31.46 -14.88 58.33
C LEU A 655 32.49 -16.00 58.40
N LEU A 656 33.11 -16.35 57.26
CA LEU A 656 34.18 -17.34 57.21
C LEU A 656 35.42 -16.85 57.97
N GLU A 657 35.73 -15.56 57.91
CA GLU A 657 36.83 -14.97 58.67
C GLU A 657 36.55 -14.97 60.18
N MET A 658 35.32 -14.65 60.59
CA MET A 658 34.91 -14.77 62.00
C MET A 658 35.01 -16.21 62.50
N LEU A 659 34.60 -17.19 61.68
CA LEU A 659 34.72 -18.62 61.99
C LEU A 659 36.19 -19.04 62.13
N ARG A 660 37.08 -18.55 61.26
CA ARG A 660 38.53 -18.81 61.38
C ARG A 660 39.10 -18.25 62.67
N LEU A 661 38.72 -17.04 63.07
CA LEU A 661 39.14 -16.45 64.34
C LEU A 661 38.65 -17.28 65.53
N TYR A 662 37.41 -17.77 65.52
CA TYR A 662 36.92 -18.69 66.54
C TYR A 662 37.71 -20.00 66.58
N GLN A 663 38.06 -20.58 65.43
CA GLN A 663 38.89 -21.79 65.37
C GLN A 663 40.33 -21.56 65.86
N GLU A 664 40.88 -20.36 65.66
CA GLU A 664 42.23 -20.00 66.11
C GLU A 664 42.29 -19.79 67.63
N TYR A 665 41.35 -19.03 68.20
CA TYR A 665 41.35 -18.66 69.62
C TYR A 665 40.59 -19.63 70.53
N TYR A 666 39.80 -20.55 69.97
CA TYR A 666 39.08 -21.60 70.69
C TYR A 666 39.26 -22.98 70.03
N PRO A 667 40.47 -23.55 70.06
CA PRO A 667 40.83 -24.76 69.31
C PRO A 667 40.23 -26.06 69.87
N GLU A 668 39.78 -26.06 71.13
CA GLU A 668 39.08 -27.18 71.77
C GLU A 668 37.65 -26.78 72.17
N PRO A 669 36.71 -26.70 71.21
CA PRO A 669 35.33 -26.36 71.51
C PRO A 669 34.59 -27.49 72.21
N ALA A 670 33.47 -27.16 72.87
CA ALA A 670 32.62 -28.14 73.54
C ALA A 670 32.18 -29.26 72.58
N PRO A 671 31.96 -30.51 73.07
CA PRO A 671 31.59 -31.65 72.22
C PRO A 671 30.38 -31.39 71.33
N GLU A 672 29.38 -30.64 71.81
CA GLU A 672 28.20 -30.31 71.01
C GLU A 672 28.52 -29.50 69.75
N ILE A 673 29.54 -28.63 69.81
CA ILE A 673 29.99 -27.82 68.69
C ILE A 673 30.80 -28.66 67.70
N GLN A 674 31.64 -29.58 68.20
CA GLN A 674 32.41 -30.52 67.38
C GLN A 674 31.50 -31.48 66.61
N ASP A 675 30.52 -32.08 67.30
CA ASP A 675 29.55 -32.99 66.69
C ASP A 675 28.72 -32.27 65.61
N HIS A 676 28.32 -31.01 65.87
CA HIS A 676 27.56 -30.23 64.90
C HIS A 676 28.42 -29.81 63.69
N ALA A 677 29.67 -29.40 63.90
CA ALA A 677 30.59 -29.03 62.83
C ALA A 677 30.90 -30.22 61.89
N GLN A 678 31.01 -31.43 62.45
CA GLN A 678 31.17 -32.65 61.67
C GLN A 678 29.88 -33.03 60.93
N ALA A 679 28.71 -32.87 61.58
CA ALA A 679 27.42 -33.17 60.98
C ALA A 679 27.07 -32.29 59.76
N ILE A 680 27.52 -31.03 59.74
CA ILE A 680 27.32 -30.11 58.59
C ILE A 680 28.49 -30.11 57.61
N GLU A 681 29.52 -30.92 57.84
CA GLU A 681 30.75 -30.96 57.04
C GLU A 681 31.40 -29.56 56.87
N LEU A 682 31.63 -28.86 57.99
CA LEU A 682 32.04 -27.46 58.00
C LEU A 682 33.30 -27.17 57.15
N GLU A 683 34.31 -28.06 57.15
CA GLU A 683 35.52 -27.89 56.32
C GLU A 683 35.25 -27.90 54.81
N PHE A 684 34.25 -28.67 54.37
CA PHE A 684 33.82 -28.69 52.97
C PHE A 684 33.11 -27.37 52.62
N LEU A 685 32.18 -26.92 53.48
CA LEU A 685 31.43 -25.67 53.29
C LEU A 685 32.36 -24.45 53.20
N ILE A 686 33.39 -24.35 54.06
CA ILE A 686 34.37 -23.26 54.03
C ILE A 686 35.08 -23.16 52.66
N LYS A 687 35.29 -24.30 51.98
CA LYS A 687 35.98 -24.36 50.69
C LYS A 687 35.05 -24.21 49.48
N ASP A 688 33.84 -24.75 49.57
CA ASP A 688 32.91 -24.87 48.43
C ASP A 688 31.98 -23.66 48.29
N LEU A 689 31.57 -23.04 49.40
CA LEU A 689 30.65 -21.90 49.38
C LEU A 689 31.22 -20.70 48.59
N PRO A 690 32.50 -20.30 48.74
CA PRO A 690 33.10 -19.25 47.91
C PRO A 690 33.16 -19.61 46.41
N LYS A 691 33.44 -20.88 46.09
CA LYS A 691 33.51 -21.36 44.70
C LYS A 691 32.13 -21.35 44.04
N THR A 692 31.10 -21.75 44.78
CA THR A 692 29.71 -21.76 44.32
C THR A 692 29.23 -20.34 44.02
N LEU A 693 29.50 -19.37 44.90
CA LEU A 693 29.19 -17.95 44.65
C LEU A 693 29.97 -17.39 43.45
N GLY A 694 31.25 -17.73 43.31
CA GLY A 694 32.05 -17.35 42.13
C GLY A 694 31.53 -17.92 40.82
N SER A 695 31.05 -19.17 40.82
CA SER A 695 30.42 -19.77 39.64
C SER A 695 29.10 -19.08 39.26
N MET A 696 28.31 -18.64 40.24
CA MET A 696 27.08 -17.87 40.02
C MET A 696 27.38 -16.47 39.45
N GLU A 697 28.45 -15.83 39.92
CA GLU A 697 28.92 -14.52 39.44
C GLU A 697 29.29 -14.58 37.95
N ILE A 698 30.11 -15.57 37.54
CA ILE A 698 30.48 -15.81 36.13
C ILE A 698 29.23 -16.10 35.28
N GLY A 699 28.28 -16.88 35.80
CA GLY A 699 27.03 -17.18 35.12
C GLY A 699 26.16 -15.95 34.87
N ALA A 700 26.01 -15.10 35.89
CA ALA A 700 25.25 -13.85 35.81
C ALA A 700 25.92 -12.82 34.89
N GLU A 701 27.24 -12.67 34.93
CA GLU A 701 28.00 -11.80 34.03
C GLU A 701 27.84 -12.22 32.56
N ARG A 702 27.87 -13.53 32.30
CA ARG A 702 27.62 -14.08 30.96
C ARG A 702 26.22 -13.77 30.45
N ILE A 703 25.19 -13.86 31.28
CA ILE A 703 23.82 -13.49 30.91
C ILE A 703 23.76 -12.00 30.57
N ARG A 704 24.43 -11.16 31.36
CA ARG A 704 24.52 -9.71 31.10
C ARG A 704 25.15 -9.41 29.74
N HIS A 705 26.25 -10.09 29.39
CA HIS A 705 26.87 -9.93 28.07
C HIS A 705 25.96 -10.39 26.92
N LEU A 706 25.28 -11.54 27.08
CA LEU A 706 24.32 -12.02 26.09
C LEU A 706 23.22 -10.99 25.84
N VAL A 707 22.66 -10.43 26.90
CA VAL A 707 21.61 -9.41 26.86
C VAL A 707 22.09 -8.11 26.22
N LEU A 708 23.30 -7.66 26.53
CA LEU A 708 23.89 -6.44 25.94
C LEU A 708 24.09 -6.58 24.43
N SER A 709 24.66 -7.70 23.97
CA SER A 709 24.81 -7.99 22.55
C SER A 709 23.47 -8.12 21.83
N LEU A 710 22.47 -8.74 22.49
CA LEU A 710 21.10 -8.81 22.00
C LEU A 710 20.50 -7.41 21.80
N ARG A 711 20.70 -6.52 22.78
CA ARG A 711 20.24 -5.13 22.75
C ARG A 711 20.92 -4.32 21.66
N ASN A 712 22.23 -4.48 21.48
CA ASN A 712 22.99 -3.76 20.45
C ASN A 712 22.59 -4.20 19.04
N PHE A 713 22.27 -5.48 18.85
CA PHE A 713 21.69 -5.97 17.59
C PHE A 713 20.28 -5.42 17.33
N SER A 714 19.45 -5.27 18.38
CA SER A 714 18.06 -4.82 18.28
C SER A 714 17.85 -3.33 18.01
N ARG A 715 18.89 -2.49 18.04
CA ARG A 715 18.81 -1.04 17.75
C ARG A 715 18.61 -0.79 16.24
N LEU A 716 17.54 -1.34 15.68
CA LEU A 716 17.31 -1.39 14.24
C LEU A 716 16.74 -0.09 13.64
N ASP A 717 16.17 0.79 14.47
CA ASP A 717 15.31 1.92 14.04
C ASP A 717 15.94 3.32 14.05
N GLN A 718 17.27 3.45 14.15
CA GLN A 718 17.86 4.78 13.94
C GLN A 718 17.94 5.09 12.46
N ALA A 719 17.03 5.96 11.97
CA ALA A 719 17.00 6.48 10.60
C ALA A 719 18.20 7.37 10.23
N GLN A 720 19.22 7.45 11.09
CA GLN A 720 20.39 8.31 10.94
C GLN A 720 21.68 7.49 11.01
N MET A 721 22.64 7.86 10.17
CA MET A 721 24.01 7.34 10.21
C MET A 721 24.68 7.74 11.54
N GLN A 722 25.48 6.86 12.11
CA GLN A 722 26.23 7.13 13.33
C GLN A 722 27.60 6.43 13.31
N PRO A 723 28.62 6.96 14.01
CA PRO A 723 29.90 6.28 14.17
C PRO A 723 29.73 4.98 14.96
N MET A 724 30.17 3.87 14.38
CA MET A 724 30.05 2.54 14.96
C MET A 724 31.37 1.78 14.89
N ASP A 725 31.64 0.97 15.92
CA ASP A 725 32.64 -0.09 15.87
C ASP A 725 32.07 -1.32 15.14
N ILE A 726 32.66 -1.64 13.99
CA ILE A 726 32.22 -2.75 13.13
C ILE A 726 32.44 -4.11 13.80
N HIS A 727 33.45 -4.26 14.65
CA HIS A 727 33.67 -5.51 15.39
C HIS A 727 32.55 -5.76 16.40
N GLU A 728 32.01 -4.72 17.03
CA GLU A 728 30.88 -4.84 17.96
C GLU A 728 29.62 -5.39 17.24
N GLY A 729 29.35 -4.93 16.02
CA GLY A 729 28.27 -5.43 15.17
C GLY A 729 28.47 -6.88 14.73
N MET A 730 29.70 -7.22 14.34
CA MET A 730 30.08 -8.58 13.95
C MET A 730 29.93 -9.56 15.12
N GLU A 731 30.47 -9.23 16.29
CA GLU A 731 30.38 -10.07 17.50
C GLU A 731 28.94 -10.26 17.96
N SER A 732 28.11 -9.22 17.88
CA SER A 732 26.69 -9.31 18.21
C SER A 732 25.97 -10.29 17.27
N THR A 733 26.30 -10.26 15.98
CA THR A 733 25.73 -11.17 14.98
C THR A 733 26.17 -12.62 15.21
N LEU A 734 27.46 -12.83 15.48
CA LEU A 734 28.03 -14.16 15.78
C LEU A 734 27.41 -14.79 17.04
N LEU A 735 27.10 -13.97 18.04
CA LEU A 735 26.47 -14.44 19.27
C LEU A 735 25.06 -14.97 19.04
N LEU A 736 24.29 -14.33 18.14
CA LEU A 736 22.95 -14.79 17.76
C LEU A 736 23.00 -16.08 16.95
N LEU A 737 24.02 -16.24 16.10
CA LEU A 737 24.23 -17.45 15.31
C LEU A 737 24.89 -18.59 16.11
N ARG A 738 25.22 -18.38 17.39
CA ARG A 738 25.96 -19.35 18.22
C ARG A 738 25.30 -20.72 18.30
N ASN A 739 23.97 -20.82 18.36
CA ASN A 739 23.25 -22.10 18.40
C ASN A 739 23.36 -22.89 17.08
N ARG A 740 23.69 -22.21 15.98
CA ARG A 740 23.95 -22.84 14.69
C ARG A 740 25.43 -23.15 14.48
N LEU A 741 26.31 -22.36 15.10
CA LEU A 741 27.76 -22.58 15.08
C LEU A 741 28.20 -23.72 16.01
N LYS A 742 27.54 -23.89 17.16
CA LYS A 742 27.80 -24.98 18.09
C LYS A 742 27.17 -26.28 17.63
N GLY A 743 27.95 -27.37 17.73
CA GLY A 743 27.49 -28.70 17.34
C GLY A 743 26.29 -29.17 18.17
N ASN A 744 25.23 -29.63 17.51
CA ASN A 744 23.96 -30.01 18.13
C ASN A 744 23.71 -31.53 18.00
N GLY A 745 24.68 -32.37 18.39
CA GLY A 745 24.56 -33.85 18.38
C GLY A 745 24.42 -34.54 17.01
N HIS A 746 23.86 -33.87 16.00
CA HIS A 746 23.72 -34.30 14.59
C HIS A 746 24.70 -33.57 13.65
N ASN A 747 25.13 -32.35 13.99
CA ASN A 747 26.06 -31.55 13.19
C ASN A 747 27.37 -31.30 13.98
N PRO A 748 28.55 -31.36 13.32
CA PRO A 748 29.82 -30.97 13.91
C PRO A 748 29.85 -29.47 14.21
N GLU A 749 30.67 -29.08 15.20
CA GLU A 749 30.90 -27.67 15.53
C GLU A 749 31.67 -26.96 14.40
N ILE A 750 31.24 -25.76 14.05
CA ILE A 750 31.87 -24.93 13.02
C ILE A 750 33.03 -24.17 13.66
N GLU A 751 34.25 -24.37 13.17
CA GLU A 751 35.43 -23.64 13.62
C GLU A 751 35.37 -22.18 13.13
N LEU A 752 35.51 -21.24 14.07
CA LEU A 752 35.47 -19.81 13.76
C LEU A 752 36.85 -19.19 13.95
N VAL A 753 37.50 -18.79 12.85
CA VAL A 753 38.81 -18.16 12.84
C VAL A 753 38.63 -16.65 12.69
N LYS A 754 39.03 -15.87 13.70
CA LYS A 754 38.91 -14.39 13.73
C LYS A 754 40.27 -13.75 13.65
N GLU A 755 40.50 -12.94 12.63
CA GLU A 755 41.73 -12.17 12.42
C GLU A 755 41.36 -10.69 12.28
N TYR A 756 41.12 -10.04 13.43
CA TYR A 756 40.73 -8.64 13.47
C TYR A 756 41.96 -7.72 13.50
N GLY A 757 42.13 -6.89 12.48
CA GLY A 757 43.00 -5.72 12.53
C GLY A 757 42.31 -4.52 13.17
N GLU A 758 43.08 -3.52 13.59
CA GLU A 758 42.58 -2.26 14.16
C GLU A 758 41.75 -1.48 13.12
N LEU A 759 40.49 -1.17 13.44
CA LEU A 759 39.59 -0.41 12.57
C LEU A 759 39.19 0.94 13.21
N PRO A 760 39.07 2.03 12.42
CA PRO A 760 38.45 3.26 12.89
C PRO A 760 36.93 3.10 13.06
N LEU A 761 36.30 4.00 13.84
CA LEU A 761 34.85 4.12 13.89
C LEU A 761 34.30 4.51 12.51
N VAL A 762 33.30 3.76 12.03
CA VAL A 762 32.72 3.94 10.68
C VAL A 762 31.35 4.61 10.79
N GLU A 763 31.14 5.69 10.03
CA GLU A 763 29.83 6.31 9.87
C GLU A 763 28.93 5.42 9.01
N CYS A 764 27.96 4.76 9.64
CA CYS A 764 27.08 3.79 8.98
C CYS A 764 25.68 3.75 9.61
N TYR A 765 24.77 3.02 8.97
CA TYR A 765 23.51 2.57 9.56
C TYR A 765 23.78 1.22 10.26
N PRO A 766 23.93 1.18 11.60
CA PRO A 766 24.36 -0.01 12.32
C PRO A 766 23.46 -1.22 12.06
N SER A 767 22.16 -0.96 12.01
CA SER A 767 21.12 -1.96 11.79
C SER A 767 21.24 -2.66 10.44
N GLN A 768 21.51 -1.89 9.40
CA GLN A 768 21.63 -2.39 8.04
C GLN A 768 22.94 -3.15 7.84
N LEU A 769 24.05 -2.70 8.43
CA LEU A 769 25.31 -3.47 8.37
C LEU A 769 25.25 -4.78 9.17
N ASN A 770 24.61 -4.78 10.34
CA ASN A 770 24.34 -6.02 11.08
C ASN A 770 23.50 -7.01 10.26
N GLN A 771 22.52 -6.50 9.49
CA GLN A 771 21.75 -7.32 8.54
C GLN A 771 22.62 -7.90 7.42
N VAL A 772 23.59 -7.14 6.90
CA VAL A 772 24.58 -7.66 5.93
C VAL A 772 25.36 -8.82 6.54
N PHE A 773 25.91 -8.66 7.75
CA PHE A 773 26.66 -9.73 8.42
C PHE A 773 25.79 -10.96 8.70
N MET A 774 24.55 -10.76 9.16
CA MET A 774 23.60 -11.85 9.43
C MET A 774 23.29 -12.67 8.17
N ASN A 775 23.09 -12.00 7.02
CA ASN A 775 22.81 -12.67 5.76
C ASN A 775 24.03 -13.45 5.24
N LEU A 776 25.22 -12.86 5.30
CA LEU A 776 26.45 -13.49 4.79
C LEU A 776 26.88 -14.68 5.66
N LEU A 777 26.91 -14.49 6.99
CA LEU A 777 27.24 -15.56 7.93
C LEU A 777 26.17 -16.66 7.94
N GLY A 778 24.89 -16.30 7.80
CA GLY A 778 23.82 -17.27 7.66
C GLY A 778 23.96 -18.14 6.41
N ASN A 779 24.31 -17.53 5.27
CA ASN A 779 24.55 -18.28 4.03
C ASN A 779 25.80 -19.16 4.11
N ALA A 780 26.87 -18.69 4.77
CA ALA A 780 28.06 -19.50 5.04
C ALA A 780 27.72 -20.75 5.88
N ILE A 781 26.94 -20.57 6.96
CA ILE A 781 26.50 -21.70 7.81
C ILE A 781 25.63 -22.67 7.02
N ASP A 782 24.68 -22.18 6.23
CA ASP A 782 23.80 -23.03 5.39
C ASP A 782 24.63 -23.87 4.40
N ALA A 783 25.65 -23.27 3.77
CA ALA A 783 26.54 -23.97 2.83
C ALA A 783 27.37 -25.06 3.52
N LEU A 784 27.82 -24.83 4.76
CA LEU A 784 28.56 -25.81 5.56
C LEU A 784 27.64 -26.95 6.03
N GLU A 785 26.43 -26.64 6.48
CA GLU A 785 25.42 -27.64 6.86
C GLU A 785 25.07 -28.56 5.68
N GLU A 786 25.01 -28.03 4.46
CA GLU A 786 24.75 -28.82 3.25
C GLU A 786 25.88 -29.80 2.92
N VAL A 787 27.14 -29.40 3.09
CA VAL A 787 28.31 -30.29 2.88
C VAL A 787 28.36 -31.38 3.97
N VAL A 788 28.13 -31.00 5.23
CA VAL A 788 28.06 -31.95 6.36
C VAL A 788 26.98 -33.01 6.13
N ALA A 789 25.80 -32.60 5.65
CA ALA A 789 24.69 -33.52 5.38
C ALA A 789 25.00 -34.55 4.28
N ARG A 790 26.00 -34.30 3.43
CA ARG A 790 26.45 -35.21 2.37
C ARG A 790 27.42 -36.30 2.87
N ASN A 791 27.70 -36.37 4.18
CA ASN A 791 28.53 -37.41 4.85
C ASN A 791 29.97 -37.53 4.30
N GLU A 792 30.63 -36.42 4.01
CA GLU A 792 32.06 -36.43 3.69
C GLU A 792 32.88 -36.70 4.97
N THR A 793 33.39 -37.93 5.11
CA THR A 793 34.26 -38.30 6.22
C THR A 793 35.56 -37.50 6.16
N ASN A 794 35.84 -36.68 7.19
CA ASN A 794 36.94 -35.71 7.37
C ASN A 794 36.70 -34.25 6.95
N PHE A 795 35.45 -33.79 6.77
CA PHE A 795 35.18 -32.36 6.61
C PHE A 795 35.09 -31.63 7.97
N SER A 796 36.03 -30.71 8.22
CA SER A 796 35.95 -29.77 9.35
C SER A 796 35.36 -28.44 8.86
N PRO A 797 34.09 -28.13 9.16
CA PRO A 797 33.47 -26.89 8.71
C PRO A 797 34.13 -25.69 9.39
N MET A 798 34.49 -24.68 8.61
CA MET A 798 35.23 -23.52 9.08
C MET A 798 34.73 -22.23 8.41
N ILE A 799 34.60 -21.19 9.22
CA ILE A 799 34.36 -19.81 8.78
C ILE A 799 35.54 -18.95 9.25
N ARG A 800 36.12 -18.20 8.31
CA ARG A 800 37.19 -17.22 8.58
C ARG A 800 36.67 -15.80 8.40
N ILE A 801 36.90 -14.96 9.39
CA ILE A 801 36.58 -13.53 9.35
C ILE A 801 37.87 -12.73 9.50
N GLN A 802 38.15 -11.88 8.53
CA GLN A 802 39.32 -10.99 8.55
C GLN A 802 38.87 -9.54 8.40
N SER A 803 39.51 -8.63 9.12
CA SER A 803 39.29 -7.20 8.93
C SER A 803 40.59 -6.43 8.86
N GLU A 804 40.65 -5.45 7.97
CA GLU A 804 41.78 -4.55 7.80
C GLU A 804 41.29 -3.14 7.42
N ALA A 805 42.11 -2.13 7.71
CA ALA A 805 41.92 -0.77 7.21
C ALA A 805 43.04 -0.45 6.20
N PRO A 806 42.88 -0.78 4.91
CA PRO A 806 43.93 -0.60 3.91
C PRO A 806 44.31 0.86 3.68
N SER A 807 43.43 1.80 4.04
CA SER A 807 43.67 3.24 4.05
C SER A 807 42.90 3.90 5.19
N ALA A 808 43.13 5.19 5.42
CA ALA A 808 42.38 5.98 6.39
C ALA A 808 40.93 6.27 5.95
N ASP A 809 40.59 6.05 4.67
CA ASP A 809 39.31 6.46 4.09
C ASP A 809 38.31 5.28 3.95
N TYR A 810 38.75 4.02 4.02
CA TYR A 810 37.86 2.86 3.97
C TYR A 810 38.38 1.66 4.78
N ILE A 811 37.43 0.83 5.21
CA ILE A 811 37.69 -0.46 5.86
C ILE A 811 37.37 -1.62 4.92
N ARG A 812 37.96 -2.78 5.16
CA ARG A 812 37.67 -4.02 4.45
C ARG A 812 37.41 -5.15 5.44
N VAL A 813 36.31 -5.88 5.21
CA VAL A 813 35.94 -7.09 5.94
C VAL A 813 35.82 -8.25 4.95
N ARG A 814 36.50 -9.36 5.23
CA ARG A 814 36.40 -10.61 4.46
C ARG A 814 35.72 -11.68 5.31
N ILE A 815 34.72 -12.34 4.75
CA ILE A 815 34.03 -13.48 5.36
C ILE A 815 34.16 -14.65 4.39
N SER A 816 34.86 -15.71 4.78
CA SER A 816 35.09 -16.90 3.96
C SER A 816 34.62 -18.16 4.65
N ASP A 817 33.98 -19.06 3.90
CA ASP A 817 33.65 -20.43 4.29
C ASP A 817 34.39 -21.44 3.42
N ASN A 818 34.53 -22.68 3.92
CA ASN A 818 35.04 -23.82 3.16
C ASN A 818 33.93 -24.77 2.66
N GLY A 819 32.70 -24.26 2.44
CA GLY A 819 31.53 -25.03 2.03
C GLY A 819 31.49 -25.39 0.54
N SER A 820 30.28 -25.60 0.00
CA SER A 820 30.08 -26.17 -1.33
C SER A 820 30.49 -25.26 -2.51
N GLY A 821 30.66 -23.94 -2.27
CA GLY A 821 30.89 -22.95 -3.32
C GLY A 821 29.72 -22.83 -4.33
N MET A 822 29.91 -22.00 -5.38
CA MET A 822 28.90 -21.65 -6.37
C MET A 822 29.41 -21.77 -7.82
N THR A 823 28.53 -22.13 -8.76
CA THR A 823 28.81 -22.12 -10.20
C THR A 823 28.80 -20.71 -10.77
N ASP A 824 29.34 -20.53 -11.99
CA ASP A 824 29.35 -19.22 -12.66
C ASP A 824 27.93 -18.70 -12.96
N ASP A 825 26.99 -19.57 -13.33
CA ASP A 825 25.58 -19.21 -13.55
C ASP A 825 24.89 -18.68 -12.27
N VAL A 826 25.22 -19.26 -11.12
CA VAL A 826 24.72 -18.80 -9.82
C VAL A 826 25.34 -17.47 -9.46
N LYS A 827 26.65 -17.28 -9.71
CA LYS A 827 27.34 -16.01 -9.43
C LYS A 827 26.77 -14.84 -10.24
N LEU A 828 26.35 -15.07 -11.49
CA LEU A 828 25.74 -14.02 -12.32
C LEU A 828 24.41 -13.51 -11.77
N LYS A 829 23.67 -14.36 -11.04
CA LYS A 829 22.32 -14.05 -10.54
C LYS A 829 22.27 -13.86 -9.03
N LEU A 830 23.41 -13.93 -8.34
CA LEU A 830 23.44 -14.05 -6.87
C LEU A 830 22.87 -12.80 -6.16
N PHE A 831 22.91 -11.65 -6.83
CA PHE A 831 22.35 -10.38 -6.33
C PHE A 831 20.98 -10.04 -6.95
N ASP A 832 20.44 -10.88 -7.84
CA ASP A 832 19.13 -10.67 -8.43
C ASP A 832 18.04 -10.85 -7.37
N PRO A 833 17.07 -9.93 -7.24
CA PRO A 833 15.97 -10.08 -6.31
C PRO A 833 15.19 -11.37 -6.56
N PHE A 834 14.84 -12.08 -5.49
CA PHE A 834 14.08 -13.36 -5.48
C PHE A 834 14.84 -14.58 -6.02
N PHE A 835 16.09 -14.43 -6.45
CA PHE A 835 16.89 -15.58 -6.85
C PHE A 835 17.35 -16.38 -5.61
N THR A 836 17.06 -17.68 -5.58
CA THR A 836 17.53 -18.57 -4.51
C THR A 836 17.83 -19.97 -5.04
N THR A 837 18.91 -20.56 -4.55
CA THR A 837 19.27 -21.97 -4.78
C THR A 837 18.63 -22.91 -3.73
N LYS A 838 17.93 -22.36 -2.74
CA LYS A 838 17.32 -23.11 -1.64
C LYS A 838 15.94 -23.68 -2.05
N PRO A 839 15.49 -24.80 -1.45
CA PRO A 839 14.17 -25.37 -1.73
C PRO A 839 13.01 -24.38 -1.47
N ILE A 840 11.90 -24.58 -2.19
CA ILE A 840 10.67 -23.75 -2.07
C ILE A 840 10.25 -23.66 -0.58
N GLY A 841 10.10 -22.42 -0.08
CA GLY A 841 9.71 -22.12 1.29
C GLY A 841 10.87 -21.98 2.31
N LYS A 842 12.13 -22.26 1.93
CA LYS A 842 13.30 -22.11 2.82
C LYS A 842 14.18 -20.89 2.54
N GLY A 843 14.09 -20.28 1.36
CA GLY A 843 14.84 -19.08 0.99
C GLY A 843 13.95 -18.02 0.36
N THR A 844 14.05 -16.76 0.82
CA THR A 844 13.30 -15.64 0.23
C THR A 844 13.96 -15.08 -1.04
N GLY A 845 15.22 -15.43 -1.30
CA GLY A 845 16.01 -14.91 -2.43
C GLY A 845 16.31 -13.41 -2.36
N LEU A 846 16.07 -12.77 -1.22
CA LEU A 846 16.24 -11.32 -1.04
C LEU A 846 17.46 -10.96 -0.17
N GLY A 847 18.04 -11.92 0.55
CA GLY A 847 19.11 -11.62 1.51
C GLY A 847 20.33 -10.96 0.87
N LEU A 848 20.85 -11.55 -0.21
CA LEU A 848 22.03 -11.04 -0.90
C LEU A 848 21.75 -9.77 -1.72
N SER A 849 20.58 -9.65 -2.33
CA SER A 849 20.17 -8.42 -3.04
C SER A 849 20.03 -7.24 -2.08
N ILE A 850 19.46 -7.47 -0.88
CA ILE A 850 19.39 -6.46 0.19
C ILE A 850 20.80 -6.12 0.69
N SER A 851 21.67 -7.12 0.90
CA SER A 851 23.05 -6.86 1.30
C SER A 851 23.80 -5.99 0.29
N TYR A 852 23.59 -6.22 -1.01
CA TYR A 852 24.15 -5.39 -2.07
C TYR A 852 23.64 -3.95 -2.01
N GLN A 853 22.32 -3.75 -1.92
CA GLN A 853 21.71 -2.41 -1.79
C GLN A 853 22.23 -1.67 -0.56
N ILE A 854 22.37 -2.35 0.57
CA ILE A 854 22.88 -1.73 1.80
C ILE A 854 24.33 -1.28 1.60
N VAL A 855 25.21 -2.15 1.12
CA VAL A 855 26.64 -1.84 1.01
C VAL A 855 26.88 -0.81 -0.10
N VAL A 856 26.31 -1.03 -1.29
CA VAL A 856 26.60 -0.24 -2.49
C VAL A 856 25.73 1.03 -2.56
N ASP A 857 24.41 0.90 -2.41
CA ASP A 857 23.51 2.06 -2.61
C ASP A 857 23.50 2.98 -1.40
N LYS A 858 23.45 2.42 -0.19
CA LYS A 858 23.32 3.21 1.05
C LYS A 858 24.65 3.61 1.68
N HIS A 859 25.67 2.76 1.63
CA HIS A 859 26.98 3.02 2.25
C HIS A 859 28.10 3.29 1.23
N LYS A 860 27.75 3.44 -0.06
CA LYS A 860 28.69 3.77 -1.15
C LYS A 860 29.95 2.90 -1.17
N GLY A 861 29.81 1.67 -0.70
CA GLY A 861 30.85 0.67 -0.56
C GLY A 861 30.85 -0.33 -1.72
N ILE A 862 31.59 -1.42 -1.54
CA ILE A 862 31.75 -2.48 -2.53
C ILE A 862 31.45 -3.83 -1.85
N LEU A 863 30.63 -4.65 -2.50
CA LEU A 863 30.38 -6.03 -2.10
C LEU A 863 30.78 -6.97 -3.24
N GLN A 864 31.81 -7.79 -3.02
CA GLN A 864 32.33 -8.77 -3.99
C GLN A 864 32.14 -10.19 -3.46
N CYS A 865 31.99 -11.14 -4.38
CA CYS A 865 31.87 -12.55 -4.10
C CYS A 865 32.86 -13.34 -4.95
N HIS A 866 33.77 -14.07 -4.30
CA HIS A 866 34.64 -15.05 -4.92
C HIS A 866 34.19 -16.44 -4.48
N SER A 867 33.80 -17.28 -5.43
CA SER A 867 33.32 -18.63 -5.11
C SER A 867 33.69 -19.58 -6.24
N THR A 868 34.16 -20.76 -5.83
CA THR A 868 34.55 -21.86 -6.71
C THR A 868 33.86 -23.12 -6.21
N PRO A 869 33.18 -23.91 -7.08
CA PRO A 869 32.51 -25.13 -6.65
C PRO A 869 33.47 -26.08 -5.91
N GLY A 870 33.10 -26.50 -4.71
CA GLY A 870 33.86 -27.39 -3.84
C GLY A 870 35.03 -26.77 -3.08
N GLN A 871 35.26 -25.45 -3.18
CA GLN A 871 36.32 -24.74 -2.44
C GLN A 871 35.80 -23.69 -1.46
N GLY A 872 34.48 -23.52 -1.38
CA GLY A 872 33.83 -22.52 -0.52
C GLY A 872 33.59 -21.16 -1.20
N THR A 873 33.18 -20.20 -0.38
CA THR A 873 32.85 -18.84 -0.81
C THR A 873 33.56 -17.81 0.06
N GLU A 874 34.00 -16.71 -0.55
CA GLU A 874 34.54 -15.53 0.11
C GLU A 874 33.72 -14.30 -0.32
N PHE A 875 33.18 -13.58 0.67
CA PHE A 875 32.60 -12.26 0.46
C PHE A 875 33.56 -11.19 0.98
N ILE A 876 33.80 -10.17 0.15
CA ILE A 876 34.62 -9.00 0.49
C ILE A 876 33.71 -7.78 0.55
N ILE A 877 33.71 -7.11 1.70
CA ILE A 877 32.92 -5.91 1.99
C ILE A 877 33.90 -4.75 2.20
N GLU A 878 33.78 -3.70 1.39
CA GLU A 878 34.55 -2.47 1.56
C GLU A 878 33.60 -1.31 1.86
N ILE A 879 33.86 -0.57 2.93
CA ILE A 879 32.99 0.53 3.40
C ILE A 879 33.82 1.78 3.68
N PRO A 880 33.43 2.95 3.15
CA PRO A 880 34.07 4.23 3.50
C PRO A 880 33.91 4.55 4.99
N VAL A 881 34.96 5.08 5.62
CA VAL A 881 34.92 5.51 7.04
C VAL A 881 33.97 6.72 7.23
N GLN A 882 33.92 7.61 6.23
CA GLN A 882 32.99 8.74 6.16
C GLN A 882 32.27 8.74 4.81
N GLN A 883 30.95 8.88 4.83
CA GLN A 883 30.09 8.64 3.65
C GLN A 883 30.13 9.78 2.62
N ASN A 884 30.74 10.92 2.98
CA ASN A 884 30.90 12.10 2.12
C ASN A 884 32.18 12.10 1.25
N ARG A 885 33.03 11.07 1.31
CA ARG A 885 34.19 10.93 0.42
C ARG A 885 34.01 9.72 -0.51
N GLN A 886 33.99 9.97 -1.81
CA GLN A 886 34.07 8.89 -2.80
C GLN A 886 35.38 8.15 -2.62
N VAL A 887 35.31 6.81 -2.51
CA VAL A 887 36.49 5.97 -2.57
C VAL A 887 37.11 6.13 -3.95
N ALA A 888 38.28 6.76 -4.03
CA ALA A 888 39.03 6.83 -5.27
C ALA A 888 39.69 5.47 -5.54
N VAL A 889 39.01 4.59 -6.28
CA VAL A 889 39.63 3.41 -6.88
C VAL A 889 39.31 3.37 -8.38
N SER A 890 40.38 3.14 -9.13
CA SER A 890 40.58 3.13 -10.59
C SER A 890 39.36 2.76 -11.44
N GLN A 891 39.07 3.61 -12.43
CA GLN A 891 38.02 3.49 -13.45
C GLN A 891 38.03 2.19 -14.29
N GLU A 892 39.01 1.30 -14.14
CA GLU A 892 39.12 0.07 -14.93
C GLU A 892 38.15 -1.04 -14.50
N MET A 893 37.63 -1.04 -13.27
CA MET A 893 36.79 -2.15 -12.77
C MET A 893 35.28 -1.91 -12.90
N ASN A 894 34.82 -0.66 -12.83
CA ASN A 894 33.40 -0.30 -13.02
C ASN A 894 32.90 -0.50 -14.46
N ILE A 895 33.81 -0.58 -15.44
CA ILE A 895 33.46 -0.77 -16.86
C ILE A 895 33.15 -2.24 -17.19
N ARG A 896 33.68 -3.21 -16.44
CA ARG A 896 33.42 -4.65 -16.72
C ARG A 896 32.05 -5.15 -16.26
N LEU A 897 31.44 -4.56 -15.24
CA LEU A 897 30.15 -5.01 -14.70
C LEU A 897 28.94 -4.36 -15.39
N LYS A 898 29.04 -3.10 -15.84
CA LYS A 898 27.98 -2.47 -16.66
C LYS A 898 27.81 -3.09 -18.05
N ALA A 899 28.80 -3.84 -18.54
CA ALA A 899 28.73 -4.53 -19.82
C ALA A 899 28.01 -5.90 -19.75
N GLN A 900 27.61 -6.38 -18.56
CA GLN A 900 26.90 -7.65 -18.38
C GLN A 900 25.40 -7.49 -18.03
N THR A 901 24.87 -6.27 -18.01
CA THR A 901 23.47 -5.95 -17.70
C THR A 901 22.72 -5.25 -18.86
N HIS A 902 23.15 -5.49 -20.10
CA HIS A 902 22.37 -5.21 -21.31
C HIS A 902 22.14 -6.47 -22.12
#